data_AF-Q54YU5-F1
#
_entry.id   AF-Q54YU5-F1
#
_cell.length_a   1.000
_cell.length_b   1.000
_cell.length_c   1.000
_cell.angle_alpha   90.00
_cell.angle_beta   90.00
_cell.angle_gamma   90.00
#
_symmetry.space_group_name_H-M   'P 1'
#
loop_
_entity.id
_entity.type
_entity.pdbx_description
1 polymer ?
#
loop_
_entity_poly.entity_id
_entity_poly.type
_entity_poly.pdbx_seq_one_letter_code
_entity_poly.pdbx_strand_id
1 'polypeptide(L)'
;MRTISQKLILFLSKNQKLKYFFNTSILLLVFYWIYKNVLIKKNKNKNNNHDDHVNQKIQNIQENQKTTTQNIQNKRNEDTTTTKNYFKLSNDIKIHVLSTPEECDLILNEFYQSLLLKMVDDKNSPPMIDGADGVIINQQQTTTELLLFPNCNEINNDGLDFIIGFDAEWGNPNSIFDDKIDDKTTKTHYNHKVALIQLSSKNETFLIQVSQMEKIPISLEQILTDPRLIKVGVAVSQDAATIFQTFSVVTKGYVDLVPIARLTNYEGNGLASLALNVMNVTLNKSNKIRCGHWENKKLSNDQIHYAAADAWVGREIFEIMFNTYKNSKTDPNDKKDLVYTLCRQFTGASFKSINKLKNRENNNNGNNNDNTNNKPIKENMLKKTVPDKRVLYDNCLMYSPDDVLLSSISKKKVEWYVSRQLADIIKEEPLSIKLKFQPHGEGHSGDQFYLASKENICVVCGSTHKILRHSMVPHCYRQYLPEEIKSHSSHDVILVCCDCHAILDKKNQIMKMIISQQYNVPIDNENKQFITDHTLLKITQIASIVKNNFYSTGNNNNISEDNLIKGNKKCKKNIPDEKLEEMKKIVMEYIGKEEINVEDLDEILKLNPKQKNENYIPHEKKVIDKVLAMGEKGIFEFIRSWRKNFVESVQPKFLPEHWSIDKVVCCDNGHRKPKDQRQKQIQNQE
;
A
#
# COMPACT_ATOMS: atom_id res chain seq x y z
N MET A 1 10.25 -32.26 -34.96
CA MET A 1 10.34 -30.79 -35.08
C MET A 1 10.74 -30.36 -36.48
N ARG A 2 11.98 -30.61 -36.97
CA ARG A 2 12.43 -30.26 -38.34
C ARG A 2 11.48 -30.76 -39.44
N THR A 3 11.01 -32.00 -39.35
CA THR A 3 10.08 -32.60 -40.32
C THR A 3 8.69 -31.94 -40.35
N ILE A 4 8.19 -31.48 -39.19
CA ILE A 4 6.88 -30.80 -39.09
C ILE A 4 7.00 -29.38 -39.65
N SER A 5 8.09 -28.68 -39.32
CA SER A 5 8.44 -27.38 -39.90
C SER A 5 8.54 -27.45 -41.43
N GLN A 6 9.25 -28.45 -41.98
CA GLN A 6 9.35 -28.62 -43.43
C GLN A 6 8.00 -28.91 -44.09
N LYS A 7 7.17 -29.79 -43.51
CA LYS A 7 5.83 -30.07 -44.05
C LYS A 7 4.90 -28.85 -44.00
N LEU A 8 4.97 -28.05 -42.93
CA LEU A 8 4.16 -26.84 -42.79
C LEU A 8 4.61 -25.73 -43.76
N ILE A 9 5.92 -25.55 -43.94
CA ILE A 9 6.48 -24.62 -44.92
C ILE A 9 6.08 -25.04 -46.35
N LEU A 10 6.17 -26.33 -46.69
CA LEU A 10 5.71 -26.86 -47.98
C LEU A 10 4.20 -26.70 -48.19
N PHE A 11 3.40 -26.87 -47.14
CA PHE A 11 1.94 -26.68 -47.20
C PHE A 11 1.57 -25.20 -47.42
N LEU A 12 2.27 -24.29 -46.75
CA LEU A 12 2.10 -22.84 -46.91
C LEU A 12 2.64 -22.34 -48.26
N SER A 13 3.69 -22.95 -48.81
CA SER A 13 4.22 -22.58 -50.12
C SER A 13 3.30 -23.01 -51.27
N LYS A 14 2.54 -24.10 -51.10
CA LYS A 14 1.57 -24.59 -52.10
C LYS A 14 0.26 -23.81 -52.13
N ASN A 15 -0.08 -23.08 -51.07
CA ASN A 15 -1.35 -22.35 -50.97
C ASN A 15 -1.12 -20.83 -50.99
N GLN A 16 -0.97 -20.26 -52.19
CA GLN A 16 -0.77 -18.81 -52.38
C GLN A 16 -1.84 -17.93 -51.70
N LYS A 17 -3.08 -18.44 -51.55
CA LYS A 17 -4.18 -17.71 -50.88
C LYS A 17 -3.99 -17.53 -49.36
N LEU A 18 -3.17 -18.34 -48.70
CA LEU A 18 -2.96 -18.24 -47.24
C LEU A 18 -1.89 -17.21 -46.83
N LYS A 19 -1.11 -16.69 -47.78
CA LYS A 19 0.05 -15.82 -47.48
C LYS A 19 -0.34 -14.46 -46.88
N TYR A 20 -1.56 -13.99 -47.13
CA TYR A 20 -2.06 -12.69 -46.65
C TYR A 20 -2.76 -12.75 -45.28
N PHE A 21 -3.13 -13.94 -44.78
CA PHE A 21 -3.98 -14.06 -43.59
C PHE A 21 -3.24 -14.44 -42.30
N PHE A 22 -1.97 -14.86 -42.37
CA PHE A 22 -1.22 -15.25 -41.18
C PHE A 22 -0.30 -14.14 -40.72
N ASN A 23 -0.86 -13.23 -39.92
CA ASN A 23 -0.11 -12.35 -39.02
C ASN A 23 0.85 -13.20 -38.18
N THR A 24 2.09 -12.72 -38.05
CA THR A 24 3.17 -13.35 -37.27
C THR A 24 2.75 -13.74 -35.84
N SER A 25 1.77 -13.05 -35.25
CA SER A 25 1.14 -13.43 -33.98
C SER A 25 0.52 -14.82 -33.97
N ILE A 26 -0.21 -15.24 -35.02
CA ILE A 26 -0.87 -16.55 -35.02
C ILE A 26 0.16 -17.68 -35.08
N LEU A 27 1.24 -17.47 -35.84
CA LEU A 27 2.36 -18.41 -35.87
C LEU A 27 3.01 -18.54 -34.50
N LEU A 28 3.25 -17.42 -33.79
CA LEU A 28 3.77 -17.44 -32.42
C LEU A 28 2.81 -18.15 -31.44
N LEU A 29 1.50 -17.96 -31.58
CA LEU A 29 0.49 -18.63 -30.76
C LEU A 29 0.44 -20.14 -31.02
N VAL A 30 0.52 -20.56 -32.29
CA VAL A 30 0.60 -21.99 -32.64
C VAL A 30 1.91 -22.60 -32.14
N PHE A 31 3.03 -21.87 -32.26
CA PHE A 31 4.31 -22.30 -31.69
C PHE A 31 4.25 -22.40 -30.17
N TYR A 32 3.66 -21.44 -29.48
CA TYR A 32 3.48 -21.47 -28.04
C TYR A 32 2.56 -22.61 -27.60
N TRP A 33 1.44 -22.83 -28.31
CA TRP A 33 0.52 -23.93 -28.05
C TRP A 33 1.18 -25.30 -28.28
N ILE A 34 1.95 -25.47 -29.37
CA ILE A 34 2.72 -26.69 -29.63
C ILE A 34 3.80 -26.87 -28.58
N TYR A 35 4.55 -25.81 -28.23
CA TYR A 35 5.58 -25.86 -27.19
C TYR A 35 4.99 -26.25 -25.84
N LYS A 36 3.88 -25.63 -25.42
CA LYS A 36 3.12 -25.93 -24.20
C LYS A 36 2.63 -27.38 -24.21
N ASN A 37 2.04 -27.86 -25.32
CA ASN A 37 1.57 -29.25 -25.41
C ASN A 37 2.70 -30.28 -25.49
N VAL A 38 3.83 -29.95 -26.10
CA VAL A 38 5.02 -30.82 -26.11
C VAL A 38 5.68 -30.85 -24.74
N LEU A 39 5.71 -29.73 -23.99
CA LEU A 39 6.11 -29.69 -22.58
C LEU A 39 5.16 -30.53 -21.72
N ILE A 40 3.85 -30.41 -21.92
CA ILE A 40 2.85 -31.22 -21.23
C ILE A 40 3.03 -32.71 -21.57
N LYS A 41 3.32 -33.07 -22.83
CA LYS A 41 3.59 -34.47 -23.22
C LYS A 41 4.95 -34.97 -22.76
N LYS A 42 6.00 -34.15 -22.74
CA LYS A 42 7.29 -34.52 -22.15
C LYS A 42 7.18 -34.65 -20.63
N ASN A 43 6.39 -33.82 -19.97
CA ASN A 43 6.07 -33.96 -18.56
C ASN A 43 5.23 -35.22 -18.34
N LYS A 44 4.21 -35.53 -19.16
CA LYS A 44 3.46 -36.80 -19.06
C LYS A 44 4.32 -38.05 -19.32
N ASN A 45 5.21 -38.04 -20.31
CA ASN A 45 6.09 -39.20 -20.58
C ASN A 45 7.28 -39.29 -19.61
N LYS A 46 7.71 -38.19 -18.97
CA LYS A 46 8.58 -38.27 -17.78
C LYS A 46 7.79 -38.80 -16.59
N ASN A 47 6.53 -38.40 -16.42
CA ASN A 47 5.68 -38.80 -15.31
C ASN A 47 5.43 -40.30 -15.27
N ASN A 48 5.22 -41.00 -16.39
CA ASN A 48 4.94 -42.45 -16.31
C ASN A 48 6.05 -43.32 -15.65
N ASN A 49 7.32 -42.87 -15.61
CA ASN A 49 8.39 -43.55 -14.86
C ASN A 49 8.78 -42.80 -13.56
N HIS A 50 8.30 -41.57 -13.39
CA HIS A 50 8.61 -40.70 -12.24
C HIS A 50 7.48 -40.70 -11.20
N ASP A 51 6.27 -41.16 -11.57
CA ASP A 51 5.06 -41.16 -10.77
C ASP A 51 5.17 -42.12 -9.58
N ASP A 52 5.83 -43.28 -9.70
CA ASP A 52 6.04 -44.17 -8.55
C ASP A 52 6.94 -43.55 -7.48
N HIS A 53 8.01 -42.87 -7.90
CA HIS A 53 8.95 -42.22 -6.99
C HIS A 53 8.36 -40.93 -6.39
N VAL A 54 7.53 -40.20 -7.14
CA VAL A 54 6.81 -39.02 -6.63
C VAL A 54 5.69 -39.44 -5.68
N ASN A 55 4.91 -40.47 -6.03
CA ASN A 55 3.87 -41.02 -5.17
C ASN A 55 4.45 -41.59 -3.88
N GLN A 56 5.57 -42.32 -3.93
CA GLN A 56 6.29 -42.74 -2.72
C GLN A 56 6.79 -41.54 -1.91
N LYS A 57 7.31 -40.49 -2.55
CA LYS A 57 7.76 -39.29 -1.84
C LYS A 57 6.59 -38.55 -1.18
N ILE A 58 5.44 -38.45 -1.85
CA ILE A 58 4.19 -37.88 -1.31
C ILE A 58 3.68 -38.73 -0.14
N GLN A 59 3.65 -40.06 -0.28
CA GLN A 59 3.27 -40.98 0.81
C GLN A 59 4.18 -40.83 2.02
N ASN A 60 5.51 -40.80 1.81
CA ASN A 60 6.49 -40.59 2.88
C ASN A 60 6.31 -39.23 3.58
N ILE A 61 6.03 -38.16 2.82
CA ILE A 61 5.71 -36.83 3.39
C ILE A 61 4.45 -36.93 4.26
N GLN A 62 3.37 -37.52 3.74
CA GLN A 62 2.11 -37.70 4.48
C GLN A 62 2.27 -38.57 5.73
N GLU A 63 3.10 -39.61 5.68
CA GLU A 63 3.42 -40.46 6.84
C GLU A 63 4.24 -39.70 7.88
N ASN A 64 5.32 -39.03 7.49
CA ASN A 64 6.14 -38.21 8.40
C ASN A 64 5.29 -37.13 9.10
N GLN A 65 4.32 -36.56 8.39
CA GLN A 65 3.35 -35.61 8.95
C GLN A 65 2.39 -36.25 9.96
N LYS A 66 1.85 -37.43 9.65
CA LYS A 66 1.01 -38.19 10.59
C LYS A 66 1.80 -38.51 11.86
N THR A 67 3.05 -38.98 11.73
CA THR A 67 3.93 -39.28 12.87
C THR A 67 4.27 -38.03 13.67
N THR A 68 4.57 -36.90 13.02
CA THR A 68 4.85 -35.62 13.69
C THR A 68 3.62 -35.11 14.44
N THR A 69 2.44 -35.16 13.81
CA THR A 69 1.16 -34.78 14.42
C THR A 69 0.84 -35.65 15.62
N GLN A 70 0.98 -36.98 15.50
CA GLN A 70 0.76 -37.92 16.60
C GLN A 70 1.76 -37.73 17.75
N ASN A 71 3.04 -37.47 17.47
CA ASN A 71 4.05 -37.20 18.50
C ASN A 71 3.76 -35.90 19.26
N ILE A 72 3.28 -34.86 18.57
CA ILE A 72 2.84 -33.61 19.19
C ILE A 72 1.60 -33.85 20.04
N GLN A 73 0.62 -34.64 19.56
CA GLN A 73 -0.60 -35.01 20.30
C GLN A 73 -0.29 -35.84 21.56
N ASN A 74 0.57 -36.86 21.47
CA ASN A 74 0.89 -37.74 22.59
C ASN A 74 1.61 -36.99 23.73
N LYS A 75 2.58 -36.13 23.42
CA LYS A 75 3.29 -35.34 24.46
C LYS A 75 2.43 -34.28 25.13
N ARG A 76 1.39 -33.76 24.45
CA ARG A 76 0.43 -32.83 25.06
C ARG A 76 -0.37 -33.45 26.20
N ASN A 77 -0.51 -34.77 26.23
CA ASN A 77 -1.19 -35.49 27.32
C ASN A 77 -0.30 -35.66 28.57
N GLU A 78 1.03 -35.54 28.46
CA GLU A 78 1.97 -35.80 29.57
C GLU A 78 2.22 -34.56 30.47
N ASP A 79 2.08 -33.34 29.93
CA ASP A 79 2.36 -32.09 30.68
C ASP A 79 1.18 -31.64 31.55
N THR A 80 1.00 -32.28 32.71
CA THR A 80 0.01 -31.90 33.75
C THR A 80 0.63 -31.35 35.05
N THR A 81 1.89 -30.91 35.05
CA THR A 81 2.59 -30.43 36.27
C THR A 81 3.16 -29.01 36.17
N THR A 82 2.32 -27.97 36.05
CA THR A 82 2.73 -26.59 36.38
C THR A 82 1.59 -25.73 36.94
N THR A 83 1.92 -24.87 37.91
CA THR A 83 1.03 -24.08 38.79
C THR A 83 0.32 -22.87 38.15
N LYS A 84 0.35 -22.70 36.83
CA LYS A 84 -0.39 -21.64 36.12
C LYS A 84 -1.16 -22.20 34.92
N ASN A 85 -2.49 -22.10 34.95
CA ASN A 85 -3.38 -22.47 33.85
C ASN A 85 -3.28 -21.45 32.70
N TYR A 86 -2.26 -21.56 31.86
CA TYR A 86 -2.23 -20.88 30.57
C TYR A 86 -3.14 -21.58 29.56
N PHE A 87 -3.61 -20.83 28.56
CA PHE A 87 -4.40 -21.36 27.46
C PHE A 87 -3.65 -22.51 26.76
N LYS A 88 -4.34 -23.64 26.57
CA LYS A 88 -3.87 -24.75 25.76
C LYS A 88 -4.81 -24.92 24.58
N LEU A 89 -4.25 -24.89 23.37
CA LEU A 89 -4.97 -25.19 22.13
C LEU A 89 -5.61 -26.59 22.19
N SER A 90 -6.84 -26.73 21.70
CA SER A 90 -7.55 -28.02 21.68
C SER A 90 -6.75 -29.08 20.89
N ASN A 91 -6.85 -30.34 21.32
CA ASN A 91 -6.25 -31.47 20.62
C ASN A 91 -6.90 -31.76 19.25
N ASP A 92 -8.09 -31.23 19.01
CA ASP A 92 -8.80 -31.34 17.72
C ASP A 92 -8.18 -30.43 16.65
N ILE A 93 -7.36 -29.45 17.04
CA ILE A 93 -6.69 -28.56 16.10
C ILE A 93 -5.43 -29.24 15.56
N LYS A 94 -5.43 -29.51 14.26
CA LYS A 94 -4.30 -30.15 13.57
C LYS A 94 -3.17 -29.14 13.35
N ILE A 95 -1.94 -29.50 13.72
CA ILE A 95 -0.78 -28.62 13.55
C ILE A 95 0.18 -29.24 12.55
N HIS A 96 0.43 -28.50 11.48
CA HIS A 96 1.38 -28.81 10.44
C HIS A 96 2.68 -28.04 10.68
N VAL A 97 3.80 -28.73 10.83
CA VAL A 97 5.13 -28.12 10.85
C VAL A 97 5.80 -28.41 9.52
N LEU A 98 5.97 -27.37 8.69
CA LEU A 98 6.41 -27.50 7.31
C LEU A 98 7.82 -26.91 7.16
N SER A 99 8.75 -27.69 6.61
CA SER A 99 10.18 -27.30 6.57
C SER A 99 10.80 -27.33 5.18
N THR A 100 10.10 -27.88 4.19
CA THR A 100 10.56 -27.93 2.79
C THR A 100 9.52 -27.32 1.84
N PRO A 101 9.94 -26.74 0.69
CA PRO A 101 9.00 -26.20 -0.29
C PRO A 101 8.00 -27.24 -0.80
N GLU A 102 8.42 -28.50 -0.99
CA GLU A 102 7.54 -29.57 -1.47
C GLU A 102 6.45 -29.95 -0.47
N GLU A 103 6.77 -30.00 0.83
CA GLU A 103 5.78 -30.22 1.90
C GLU A 103 4.76 -29.07 1.95
N CYS A 104 5.25 -27.84 1.83
CA CYS A 104 4.40 -26.66 1.78
C CYS A 104 3.45 -26.71 0.58
N ASP A 105 3.99 -26.91 -0.62
CA ASP A 105 3.19 -26.91 -1.84
C ASP A 105 2.22 -28.09 -1.93
N LEU A 106 2.48 -29.20 -1.25
CA LEU A 106 1.48 -30.28 -1.14
C LEU A 106 0.30 -29.85 -0.25
N ILE A 107 0.58 -29.37 0.95
CA ILE A 107 -0.43 -29.22 2.01
C ILE A 107 -1.13 -27.88 1.96
N LEU A 108 -0.39 -26.80 1.77
CA LEU A 108 -0.98 -25.47 1.64
C LEU A 108 -1.76 -25.36 0.34
N ASN A 109 -1.37 -26.05 -0.74
CA ASN A 109 -2.17 -26.07 -1.95
C ASN A 109 -3.49 -26.85 -1.73
N GLU A 110 -3.47 -27.99 -1.05
CA GLU A 110 -4.72 -28.70 -0.68
C GLU A 110 -5.65 -27.80 0.13
N PHE A 111 -5.12 -27.14 1.16
CA PHE A 111 -5.85 -26.16 1.95
C PHE A 111 -6.39 -25.01 1.10
N TYR A 112 -5.54 -24.39 0.28
CA TYR A 112 -5.93 -23.26 -0.57
C TYR A 112 -7.01 -23.66 -1.59
N GLN A 113 -6.87 -24.80 -2.26
CA GLN A 113 -7.89 -25.31 -3.18
C GLN A 113 -9.22 -25.60 -2.47
N SER A 114 -9.18 -26.10 -1.22
CA SER A 114 -10.40 -26.31 -0.43
C SER A 114 -11.16 -25.00 -0.16
N LEU A 115 -10.45 -23.89 0.01
CA LEU A 115 -11.05 -22.56 0.15
C LEU A 115 -11.58 -22.05 -1.18
N LEU A 116 -10.85 -22.22 -2.28
CA LEU A 116 -11.31 -21.82 -3.61
C LEU A 116 -12.62 -22.52 -4.01
N LEU A 117 -12.77 -23.81 -3.68
CA LEU A 117 -14.01 -24.55 -3.91
C LEU A 117 -15.21 -23.94 -3.17
N LYS A 118 -14.99 -23.37 -1.97
CA LYS A 118 -16.03 -22.67 -1.20
C LYS A 118 -16.36 -21.27 -1.73
N MET A 119 -15.56 -20.73 -2.66
CA MET A 119 -15.81 -19.45 -3.32
C MET A 119 -16.64 -19.57 -4.59
N VAL A 120 -16.71 -20.74 -5.21
CA VAL A 120 -17.47 -20.98 -6.44
C VAL A 120 -18.94 -21.22 -6.08
N ASP A 121 -19.82 -20.31 -6.49
CA ASP A 121 -21.27 -20.49 -6.31
C ASP A 121 -21.74 -21.74 -7.04
N ASP A 122 -22.32 -22.66 -6.28
CA ASP A 122 -22.98 -23.85 -6.80
C ASP A 122 -24.10 -23.39 -7.77
N LYS A 123 -23.94 -23.79 -9.04
CA LYS A 123 -24.89 -23.77 -10.17
C LYS A 123 -24.88 -22.65 -11.23
N ASN A 124 -24.14 -21.55 -11.17
CA ASN A 124 -24.19 -20.58 -12.30
C ASN A 124 -22.93 -19.78 -12.65
N SER A 125 -21.75 -20.09 -12.09
CA SER A 125 -20.50 -19.42 -12.50
C SER A 125 -19.45 -20.41 -13.03
N PRO A 126 -18.91 -20.20 -14.25
CA PRO A 126 -17.90 -21.10 -14.81
C PRO A 126 -16.56 -20.95 -14.08
N PRO A 127 -15.74 -22.01 -14.02
CA PRO A 127 -14.49 -22.04 -13.25
C PRO A 127 -13.48 -21.01 -13.76
N MET A 128 -13.02 -20.15 -12.84
CA MET A 128 -11.98 -19.14 -13.05
C MET A 128 -10.62 -19.85 -13.24
N ILE A 129 -10.14 -19.93 -14.48
CA ILE A 129 -8.75 -20.33 -14.78
C ILE A 129 -7.94 -19.05 -15.00
N ASP A 130 -6.88 -18.90 -14.20
CA ASP A 130 -5.89 -17.84 -14.36
C ASP A 130 -5.17 -17.93 -15.72
N GLY A 131 -4.92 -16.77 -16.31
CA GLY A 131 -4.12 -16.61 -17.52
C GLY A 131 -4.90 -16.12 -18.73
N ALA A 132 -4.78 -14.81 -18.99
CA ALA A 132 -4.72 -14.04 -20.25
C ALA A 132 -5.30 -14.55 -21.61
N ASP A 133 -6.05 -15.63 -21.68
CA ASP A 133 -6.58 -16.19 -22.93
C ASP A 133 -8.11 -16.38 -22.83
N GLY A 134 -8.82 -15.37 -23.36
CA GLY A 134 -10.08 -15.49 -24.10
C GLY A 134 -11.23 -16.33 -23.54
N VAL A 135 -12.15 -15.68 -22.81
CA VAL A 135 -13.59 -15.94 -22.94
C VAL A 135 -14.32 -14.59 -22.92
N ILE A 136 -15.22 -14.40 -23.89
CA ILE A 136 -16.09 -13.23 -24.03
C ILE A 136 -17.06 -13.20 -22.84
N ILE A 137 -16.83 -12.26 -21.91
CA ILE A 137 -17.74 -11.98 -20.81
C ILE A 137 -18.78 -10.99 -21.32
N ASN A 138 -20.05 -11.42 -21.38
CA ASN A 138 -21.18 -10.53 -21.65
C ASN A 138 -21.17 -9.38 -20.62
N GLN A 139 -21.26 -8.14 -21.11
CA GLN A 139 -21.10 -6.88 -20.36
C GLN A 139 -22.26 -6.57 -19.37
N GLN A 140 -22.81 -7.57 -18.67
CA GLN A 140 -23.80 -7.34 -17.62
C GLN A 140 -23.20 -7.67 -16.25
N GLN A 141 -22.75 -6.61 -15.56
CA GLN A 141 -22.73 -6.47 -14.10
C GLN A 141 -22.24 -7.68 -13.27
N THR A 142 -21.12 -8.31 -13.63
CA THR A 142 -20.31 -8.98 -12.60
C THR A 142 -19.52 -7.89 -11.89
N THR A 143 -20.05 -7.39 -10.78
CA THR A 143 -19.39 -6.36 -9.97
C THR A 143 -18.03 -6.88 -9.51
N THR A 144 -16.98 -6.07 -9.68
CA THR A 144 -15.63 -6.37 -9.18
C THR A 144 -15.60 -6.62 -7.66
N GLU A 145 -16.66 -6.25 -6.93
CA GLU A 145 -16.89 -6.63 -5.53
C GLU A 145 -16.85 -8.17 -5.33
N LEU A 146 -17.38 -8.96 -6.27
CA LEU A 146 -17.31 -10.44 -6.24
C LEU A 146 -15.88 -10.99 -6.43
N LEU A 147 -14.99 -10.24 -7.08
CA LEU A 147 -13.60 -10.67 -7.34
C LEU A 147 -12.68 -10.50 -6.11
N LEU A 148 -13.00 -9.56 -5.21
CA LEU A 148 -12.21 -9.32 -3.99
C LEU A 148 -12.85 -9.93 -2.73
N PHE A 149 -14.17 -10.11 -2.73
CA PHE A 149 -14.92 -10.62 -1.61
C PHE A 149 -15.84 -11.74 -2.10
N PRO A 150 -15.52 -13.02 -1.85
CA PRO A 150 -16.42 -14.11 -2.18
C PRO A 150 -17.77 -13.90 -1.49
N ASN A 151 -18.84 -14.41 -2.10
CA ASN A 151 -20.18 -14.38 -1.51
C ASN A 151 -20.16 -15.04 -0.13
N CYS A 152 -20.67 -14.34 0.88
CA CYS A 152 -20.84 -14.90 2.21
C CYS A 152 -22.18 -15.65 2.27
N ASN A 153 -22.13 -16.95 2.56
CA ASN A 153 -23.29 -17.82 2.65
C ASN A 153 -23.10 -18.88 3.75
N GLU A 154 -24.14 -19.65 4.04
CA GLU A 154 -24.08 -20.69 5.07
C GLU A 154 -23.01 -21.76 4.79
N ILE A 155 -22.75 -22.08 3.50
CA ILE A 155 -21.77 -23.10 3.08
C ILE A 155 -20.35 -22.70 3.50
N ASN A 156 -20.02 -21.41 3.45
CA ASN A 156 -18.71 -20.88 3.84
C ASN A 156 -18.73 -20.15 5.20
N ASN A 157 -19.70 -20.48 6.04
CA ASN A 157 -19.87 -19.94 7.39
C ASN A 157 -19.93 -18.39 7.41
N ASP A 158 -20.75 -17.82 6.53
CA ASP A 158 -20.87 -16.37 6.31
C ASP A 158 -19.53 -15.69 5.99
N GLY A 159 -18.65 -16.41 5.28
CA GLY A 159 -17.31 -15.97 4.89
C GLY A 159 -16.24 -16.14 5.96
N LEU A 160 -16.56 -16.64 7.17
CA LEU A 160 -15.57 -16.91 8.22
C LEU A 160 -14.52 -17.94 7.82
N ASP A 161 -14.83 -18.82 6.86
CA ASP A 161 -13.87 -19.80 6.32
C ASP A 161 -12.69 -19.13 5.61
N PHE A 162 -12.85 -17.89 5.13
CA PHE A 162 -11.80 -17.12 4.46
C PHE A 162 -10.98 -16.26 5.42
N ILE A 163 -11.27 -16.34 6.73
CA ILE A 163 -10.52 -15.67 7.79
C ILE A 163 -9.42 -16.60 8.28
N ILE A 164 -8.19 -16.16 8.09
CA ILE A 164 -6.97 -16.90 8.43
C ILE A 164 -6.24 -16.13 9.53
N GLY A 165 -6.02 -16.77 10.68
CA GLY A 165 -5.12 -16.25 11.71
C GLY A 165 -3.70 -16.17 11.16
N PHE A 166 -3.03 -15.05 11.36
CA PHE A 166 -1.73 -14.76 10.74
C PHE A 166 -0.80 -14.09 11.73
N ASP A 167 0.42 -14.61 11.80
CA ASP A 167 1.51 -14.08 12.59
C ASP A 167 2.86 -14.46 11.95
N ALA A 168 3.97 -13.91 12.46
CA ALA A 168 5.31 -14.38 12.09
C ALA A 168 6.31 -14.31 13.26
N GLU A 169 7.23 -15.27 13.30
CA GLU A 169 8.37 -15.25 14.23
C GLU A 169 9.69 -15.00 13.48
N TRP A 170 10.58 -14.26 14.12
CA TRP A 170 11.76 -13.70 13.47
C TRP A 170 13.02 -14.42 13.94
N GLY A 171 13.96 -14.63 13.03
CA GLY A 171 15.25 -15.26 13.35
C GLY A 171 16.15 -14.33 14.17
N ASN A 172 17.08 -14.93 14.92
CA ASN A 172 18.12 -14.16 15.58
C ASN A 172 19.01 -13.46 14.54
N PRO A 173 19.11 -12.12 14.53
CA PRO A 173 19.96 -11.42 13.56
C PRO A 173 21.45 -11.78 13.70
N ASN A 174 21.88 -12.29 14.85
CA ASN A 174 23.27 -12.69 15.09
C ASN A 174 23.59 -14.13 14.61
N SER A 175 22.60 -14.97 14.30
CA SER A 175 22.87 -16.37 13.90
C SER A 175 23.28 -16.55 12.44
N ILE A 176 23.27 -15.48 11.63
CA ILE A 176 23.63 -15.53 10.20
C ILE A 176 25.10 -15.10 9.94
N PHE A 177 25.89 -14.80 10.98
CA PHE A 177 27.30 -14.39 10.81
C PHE A 177 28.30 -15.53 10.49
N ASP A 178 27.85 -16.77 10.28
CA ASP A 178 28.77 -17.89 9.98
C ASP A 178 29.02 -18.18 8.49
N ASP A 179 28.35 -17.50 7.55
CA ASP A 179 28.72 -17.60 6.13
C ASP A 179 29.68 -16.48 5.71
N LYS A 180 30.96 -16.87 5.63
CA LYS A 180 32.12 -16.14 5.11
C LYS A 180 31.80 -15.16 3.97
N ILE A 181 31.64 -13.87 4.28
CA ILE A 181 31.86 -12.79 3.30
C ILE A 181 32.60 -11.65 4.01
N ASP A 182 33.91 -11.56 3.72
CA ASP A 182 34.73 -10.38 3.94
C ASP A 182 34.26 -9.25 3.02
N ASP A 183 33.35 -8.38 3.48
CA ASP A 183 33.28 -7.03 2.94
C ASP A 183 32.87 -6.02 4.01
N LYS A 184 33.77 -5.06 4.27
CA LYS A 184 33.67 -4.05 5.33
C LYS A 184 32.93 -2.78 4.90
N THR A 185 32.18 -2.81 3.79
CA THR A 185 31.42 -1.65 3.31
C THR A 185 29.93 -1.95 3.20
N THR A 186 29.18 -1.71 4.29
CA THR A 186 27.77 -1.25 4.37
C THR A 186 27.10 -1.78 5.65
N LYS A 187 27.25 -1.04 6.75
CA LYS A 187 26.48 -1.28 7.99
C LYS A 187 25.05 -0.75 7.86
N THR A 188 24.20 -1.46 7.12
CA THR A 188 22.73 -1.32 7.24
C THR A 188 22.19 -2.54 7.99
N HIS A 189 22.39 -2.54 9.31
CA HIS A 189 21.99 -3.61 10.21
C HIS A 189 20.48 -3.59 10.49
N TYR A 190 19.68 -4.21 9.63
CA TYR A 190 18.40 -4.85 10.00
C TYR A 190 18.15 -5.98 9.01
N ASN A 191 18.49 -7.22 9.37
CA ASN A 191 18.00 -8.39 8.63
C ASN A 191 17.40 -9.36 9.64
N HIS A 192 16.32 -8.94 10.30
CA HIS A 192 15.41 -9.91 10.89
C HIS A 192 14.75 -10.65 9.72
N LYS A 193 15.41 -11.70 9.24
CA LYS A 193 14.78 -12.61 8.30
C LYS A 193 13.62 -13.27 9.04
N VAL A 194 12.46 -13.31 8.39
CA VAL A 194 11.33 -14.10 8.87
C VAL A 194 11.79 -15.54 9.01
N ALA A 195 11.66 -16.13 10.20
CA ALA A 195 12.10 -17.50 10.44
C ALA A 195 10.96 -18.50 10.24
N LEU A 196 9.77 -18.12 10.72
CA LEU A 196 8.57 -18.93 10.73
C LEU A 196 7.36 -18.03 10.40
N ILE A 197 6.53 -18.46 9.46
CA ILE A 197 5.23 -17.83 9.18
C ILE A 197 4.15 -18.74 9.76
N GLN A 198 3.17 -18.17 10.45
CA GLN A 198 2.03 -18.92 10.99
C GLN A 198 0.74 -18.56 10.25
N LEU A 199 -0.01 -19.59 9.86
CA LEU A 199 -1.36 -19.46 9.29
C LEU A 199 -2.31 -20.38 10.06
N SER A 200 -3.50 -19.92 10.43
CA SER A 200 -4.48 -20.77 11.10
C SER A 200 -5.88 -20.61 10.53
N SER A 201 -6.50 -21.73 10.16
CA SER A 201 -7.94 -21.84 9.97
C SER A 201 -8.61 -22.18 11.32
N LYS A 202 -9.91 -22.51 11.28
CA LYS A 202 -10.66 -22.98 12.44
C LYS A 202 -10.11 -24.28 13.02
N ASN A 203 -9.72 -25.21 12.15
CA ASN A 203 -9.44 -26.61 12.51
C ASN A 203 -7.96 -26.99 12.35
N GLU A 204 -7.17 -26.16 11.68
CA GLU A 204 -5.78 -26.49 11.35
C GLU A 204 -4.88 -25.26 11.33
N THR A 205 -3.65 -25.44 11.78
CA THR A 205 -2.61 -24.42 11.88
C THR A 205 -1.35 -24.87 11.16
N PHE A 206 -0.76 -24.00 10.37
CA PHE A 206 0.43 -24.24 9.55
C PHE A 206 1.58 -23.38 10.07
N LEU A 207 2.63 -24.05 10.52
CA LEU A 207 3.89 -23.47 10.98
C LEU A 207 4.93 -23.68 9.87
N ILE A 208 5.17 -22.64 9.08
CA ILE A 208 6.00 -22.72 7.86
C ILE A 208 7.37 -22.15 8.15
N GLN A 209 8.37 -23.03 8.32
CA GLN A 209 9.75 -22.67 8.66
C GLN A 209 10.50 -22.12 7.43
N VAL A 210 10.09 -20.94 6.96
CA VAL A 210 10.65 -20.28 5.77
C VAL A 210 12.16 -19.99 5.86
N SER A 211 12.73 -19.94 7.06
CA SER A 211 14.20 -19.88 7.25
C SER A 211 14.95 -21.09 6.71
N GLN A 212 14.28 -22.24 6.56
CA GLN A 212 14.87 -23.49 6.06
C GLN A 212 14.76 -23.60 4.53
N MET A 213 14.27 -22.55 3.85
CA MET A 213 13.95 -22.58 2.43
C MET A 213 14.69 -21.44 1.71
N GLU A 214 15.26 -21.73 0.54
CA GLU A 214 15.93 -20.71 -0.29
C GLU A 214 14.94 -19.72 -0.92
N LYS A 215 13.72 -20.20 -1.19
CA LYS A 215 12.63 -19.44 -1.81
C LYS A 215 11.35 -19.71 -1.04
N ILE A 216 10.46 -18.73 -1.06
CA ILE A 216 9.12 -18.92 -0.53
C ILE A 216 8.36 -19.97 -1.38
N PRO A 217 7.62 -20.91 -0.75
CA PRO A 217 6.79 -21.86 -1.49
C PRO A 217 5.69 -21.17 -2.30
N ILE A 218 5.36 -21.72 -3.47
CA ILE A 218 4.38 -21.12 -4.40
C ILE A 218 3.00 -21.05 -3.75
N SER A 219 2.58 -22.11 -3.07
CA SER A 219 1.31 -22.19 -2.35
C SER A 219 1.19 -21.14 -1.24
N LEU A 220 2.28 -20.88 -0.52
CA LEU A 220 2.33 -19.84 0.50
C LEU A 220 2.24 -18.44 -0.13
N GLU A 221 2.97 -18.18 -1.21
CA GLU A 221 2.87 -16.92 -1.94
C GLU A 221 1.44 -16.68 -2.46
N GLN A 222 0.78 -17.71 -3.00
CA GLN A 222 -0.61 -17.63 -3.45
C GLN A 222 -1.54 -17.23 -2.30
N ILE A 223 -1.45 -17.90 -1.14
CA ILE A 223 -2.26 -17.56 0.04
C ILE A 223 -1.97 -16.13 0.50
N LEU A 224 -0.70 -15.74 0.64
CA LEU A 224 -0.32 -14.41 1.14
C LEU A 224 -0.78 -13.30 0.19
N THR A 225 -0.67 -13.50 -1.12
CA THR A 225 -0.98 -12.49 -2.14
C THR A 225 -2.45 -12.47 -2.56
N ASP A 226 -3.26 -13.44 -2.14
CA ASP A 226 -4.70 -13.47 -2.39
C ASP A 226 -5.44 -12.51 -1.43
N PRO A 227 -6.03 -11.40 -1.92
CA PRO A 227 -6.76 -10.45 -1.08
C PRO A 227 -8.10 -10.98 -0.57
N ARG A 228 -8.64 -12.05 -1.16
CA ARG A 228 -9.91 -12.67 -0.74
C ARG A 228 -9.77 -13.40 0.60
N LEU A 229 -8.57 -13.87 0.90
CA LEU A 229 -8.21 -14.47 2.17
C LEU A 229 -7.78 -13.37 3.13
N ILE A 230 -8.52 -13.17 4.22
CA ILE A 230 -8.25 -12.11 5.20
C ILE A 230 -7.34 -12.65 6.29
N LYS A 231 -6.17 -12.02 6.45
CA LYS A 231 -5.14 -12.42 7.41
C LYS A 231 -5.29 -11.58 8.68
N VAL A 232 -5.79 -12.17 9.75
CA VAL A 232 -6.08 -11.46 11.00
C VAL A 232 -5.04 -11.73 12.08
N GLY A 233 -4.66 -10.70 12.83
CA GLY A 233 -3.71 -10.83 13.93
C GLY A 233 -3.45 -9.48 14.59
N VAL A 234 -2.47 -9.41 15.49
CA VAL A 234 -2.07 -8.16 16.14
C VAL A 234 -0.75 -7.69 15.55
N ALA A 235 -0.67 -6.42 15.17
CA ALA A 235 0.51 -5.81 14.56
C ALA A 235 0.95 -6.45 13.22
N VAL A 236 0.08 -7.24 12.57
CA VAL A 236 0.31 -7.95 11.29
C VAL A 236 0.89 -7.12 10.14
N SER A 237 0.72 -5.79 10.18
CA SER A 237 1.38 -4.88 9.24
C SER A 237 2.91 -4.94 9.30
N GLN A 238 3.47 -5.25 10.47
CA GLN A 238 4.90 -5.39 10.69
C GLN A 238 5.41 -6.70 10.09
N ASP A 239 4.67 -7.79 10.27
CA ASP A 239 5.01 -9.09 9.70
C ASP A 239 4.89 -9.06 8.17
N ALA A 240 3.82 -8.47 7.64
CA ALA A 240 3.67 -8.26 6.20
C ALA A 240 4.82 -7.44 5.59
N ALA A 241 5.27 -6.38 6.28
CA ALA A 241 6.39 -5.57 5.82
C ALA A 241 7.72 -6.35 5.85
N THR A 242 7.94 -7.16 6.89
CA THR A 242 9.15 -7.97 7.05
C THR A 242 9.20 -9.13 6.05
N ILE A 243 8.07 -9.76 5.77
CA ILE A 243 7.92 -10.76 4.69
C ILE A 243 8.24 -10.13 3.34
N PHE A 244 7.71 -8.94 3.05
CA PHE A 244 8.03 -8.24 1.80
C PHE A 244 9.53 -7.94 1.70
N GLN A 245 10.15 -7.47 2.78
CA GLN A 245 11.59 -7.20 2.79
C GLN A 245 12.43 -8.47 2.57
N THR A 246 12.00 -9.60 3.13
CA THR A 246 12.74 -10.87 3.05
C THR A 246 12.54 -11.59 1.72
N PHE A 247 11.31 -11.66 1.22
CA PHE A 247 10.92 -12.53 0.09
C PHE A 247 10.36 -11.76 -1.11
N SER A 248 10.22 -10.44 -1.05
CA SER A 248 9.54 -9.62 -2.07
C SER A 248 8.07 -10.00 -2.32
N VAL A 249 7.43 -10.67 -1.37
CA VAL A 249 6.02 -11.06 -1.43
C VAL A 249 5.16 -10.02 -0.74
N VAL A 250 4.19 -9.47 -1.48
CA VAL A 250 3.22 -8.50 -0.94
C VAL A 250 2.06 -9.25 -0.29
N THR A 251 2.06 -9.35 1.04
CA THR A 251 0.91 -9.87 1.77
C THR A 251 -0.31 -8.95 1.59
N LYS A 252 -1.40 -9.47 1.05
CA LYS A 252 -2.68 -8.78 0.87
C LYS A 252 -3.73 -9.31 1.84
N GLY A 253 -4.78 -8.54 2.08
CA GLY A 253 -5.91 -8.94 2.92
C GLY A 253 -5.63 -8.92 4.42
N TYR A 254 -4.50 -8.39 4.90
CA TYR A 254 -4.22 -8.37 6.34
C TYR A 254 -5.03 -7.31 7.10
N VAL A 255 -5.48 -7.66 8.31
CA VAL A 255 -6.34 -6.85 9.19
C VAL A 255 -5.86 -6.96 10.63
N ASP A 256 -5.58 -5.81 11.25
CA ASP A 256 -5.22 -5.74 12.67
C ASP A 256 -6.46 -5.88 13.55
N LEU A 257 -6.39 -6.71 14.60
CA LEU A 257 -7.50 -7.01 15.50
C LEU A 257 -7.85 -5.84 16.44
N VAL A 258 -6.90 -5.01 16.85
CA VAL A 258 -7.14 -3.99 17.88
C VAL A 258 -8.19 -2.94 17.45
N PRO A 259 -8.16 -2.41 16.21
CA PRO A 259 -9.24 -1.56 15.69
C PRO A 259 -10.64 -2.16 15.78
N ILE A 260 -10.73 -3.47 15.50
CA ILE A 260 -11.98 -4.24 15.55
C ILE A 260 -12.42 -4.40 17.00
N ALA A 261 -11.52 -4.76 17.92
CA ALA A 261 -11.81 -4.84 19.34
C ALA A 261 -12.47 -3.56 19.87
N ARG A 262 -11.89 -2.40 19.52
CA ARG A 262 -12.50 -1.11 19.89
C ARG A 262 -13.81 -0.81 19.17
N LEU A 263 -14.12 -1.47 18.05
CA LEU A 263 -15.40 -1.28 17.34
C LEU A 263 -16.49 -2.06 18.04
N THR A 264 -16.11 -3.18 18.62
CA THR A 264 -16.97 -4.13 19.32
C THR A 264 -16.89 -3.95 20.84
N ASN A 265 -16.34 -2.82 21.31
CA ASN A 265 -16.21 -2.44 22.72
C ASN A 265 -15.39 -3.39 23.60
N TYR A 266 -14.45 -4.14 23.02
CA TYR A 266 -13.43 -4.87 23.75
C TYR A 266 -12.16 -4.03 23.95
N GLU A 267 -11.51 -4.23 25.08
CA GLU A 267 -10.24 -3.61 25.41
C GLU A 267 -9.04 -4.50 25.05
N GLY A 268 -7.90 -3.88 24.77
CA GLY A 268 -6.64 -4.59 24.53
C GLY A 268 -5.82 -3.97 23.40
N ASN A 269 -4.49 -3.99 23.54
CA ASN A 269 -3.55 -3.47 22.53
C ASN A 269 -2.53 -4.51 22.06
N GLY A 270 -2.52 -5.69 22.68
CA GLY A 270 -1.69 -6.84 22.33
C GLY A 270 -2.53 -8.11 22.30
N LEU A 271 -2.04 -9.16 21.63
CA LEU A 271 -2.77 -10.42 21.47
C LEU A 271 -3.21 -11.00 22.83
N ALA A 272 -2.31 -11.07 23.81
CA ALA A 272 -2.66 -11.58 25.13
C ALA A 272 -3.68 -10.73 25.91
N SER A 273 -3.70 -9.40 25.72
CA SER A 273 -4.74 -8.56 26.35
C SER A 273 -6.09 -8.77 25.68
N LEU A 274 -6.11 -8.94 24.35
CA LEU A 274 -7.33 -9.26 23.62
C LEU A 274 -7.84 -10.66 23.99
N ALA A 275 -6.95 -11.65 24.09
CA ALA A 275 -7.31 -13.00 24.52
C ALA A 275 -7.95 -13.01 25.92
N LEU A 276 -7.43 -12.21 26.85
CA LEU A 276 -8.03 -12.07 28.18
C LEU A 276 -9.40 -11.38 28.11
N ASN A 277 -9.53 -10.28 27.38
CA ASN A 277 -10.75 -9.47 27.40
C ASN A 277 -11.87 -9.99 26.48
N VAL A 278 -11.53 -10.75 25.44
CA VAL A 278 -12.48 -11.27 24.44
C VAL A 278 -12.82 -12.74 24.70
N MET A 279 -11.81 -13.56 25.04
CA MET A 279 -11.97 -15.01 25.25
C MET A 279 -11.88 -15.43 26.71
N ASN A 280 -11.51 -14.53 27.64
CA ASN A 280 -11.22 -14.86 29.04
C ASN A 280 -10.13 -15.92 29.21
N VAL A 281 -9.09 -15.89 28.36
CA VAL A 281 -7.96 -16.82 28.44
C VAL A 281 -6.63 -16.10 28.63
N THR A 282 -5.70 -16.73 29.35
CA THR A 282 -4.36 -16.19 29.59
C THR A 282 -3.35 -16.86 28.68
N LEU A 283 -2.73 -16.10 27.77
CA LEU A 283 -1.63 -16.61 26.92
C LEU A 283 -0.30 -16.66 27.67
N ASN A 284 0.53 -17.65 27.33
CA ASN A 284 1.88 -17.77 27.87
C ASN A 284 2.78 -16.66 27.29
N LYS A 285 3.30 -15.78 28.14
CA LYS A 285 4.21 -14.69 27.75
C LYS A 285 5.68 -15.00 28.01
N SER A 286 6.07 -16.27 28.06
CA SER A 286 7.45 -16.66 28.33
C SER A 286 8.40 -16.05 27.31
N ASN A 287 9.21 -15.07 27.73
CA ASN A 287 10.26 -14.51 26.90
C ASN A 287 11.25 -15.58 26.43
N LYS A 288 11.42 -16.68 27.17
CA LYS A 288 12.28 -17.80 26.74
C LYS A 288 11.80 -18.46 25.46
N ILE A 289 10.49 -18.51 25.23
CA ILE A 289 9.89 -19.08 24.02
C ILE A 289 9.83 -18.02 22.93
N ARG A 290 9.23 -16.85 23.25
CA ARG A 290 9.02 -15.76 22.29
C ARG A 290 10.30 -15.20 21.70
N CYS A 291 11.38 -15.12 22.50
CA CYS A 291 12.71 -14.68 22.03
C CYS A 291 13.65 -15.87 21.77
N GLY A 292 13.10 -17.06 21.54
CA GLY A 292 13.88 -18.27 21.26
C GLY A 292 14.49 -18.27 19.85
N HIS A 293 15.32 -19.28 19.58
CA HIS A 293 15.90 -19.51 18.26
C HIS A 293 14.87 -20.14 17.32
N TRP A 294 14.11 -19.29 16.62
CA TRP A 294 13.09 -19.70 15.65
C TRP A 294 13.67 -20.19 14.33
N GLU A 295 14.96 -19.91 14.07
CA GLU A 295 15.71 -20.41 12.92
C GLU A 295 16.16 -21.88 13.05
N ASN A 296 15.91 -22.51 14.21
CA ASN A 296 16.32 -23.89 14.44
C ASN A 296 15.56 -24.87 13.54
N LYS A 297 16.29 -25.80 12.89
CA LYS A 297 15.72 -26.88 12.07
C LYS A 297 14.60 -27.67 12.75
N LYS A 298 14.72 -27.86 14.07
CA LYS A 298 13.74 -28.58 14.88
C LYS A 298 13.25 -27.66 15.99
N LEU A 299 12.00 -27.25 15.89
CA LEU A 299 11.32 -26.50 16.95
C LEU A 299 11.02 -27.39 18.15
N SER A 300 11.10 -26.80 19.35
CA SER A 300 10.62 -27.44 20.58
C SER A 300 9.10 -27.53 20.60
N ASN A 301 8.54 -28.46 21.39
CA ASN A 301 7.09 -28.58 21.55
C ASN A 301 6.45 -27.29 22.09
N ASP A 302 7.14 -26.59 22.98
CA ASP A 302 6.70 -25.31 23.53
C ASP A 302 6.65 -24.22 22.44
N GLN A 303 7.65 -24.15 21.56
CA GLN A 303 7.65 -23.25 20.41
C GLN A 303 6.53 -23.58 19.41
N ILE A 304 6.34 -24.86 19.11
CA ILE A 304 5.27 -25.33 18.21
C ILE A 304 3.89 -24.95 18.79
N HIS A 305 3.67 -25.20 20.08
CA HIS A 305 2.41 -24.86 20.73
C HIS A 305 2.19 -23.34 20.77
N TYR A 306 3.20 -22.58 21.18
CA TYR A 306 3.16 -21.12 21.23
C TYR A 306 2.79 -20.52 19.87
N ALA A 307 3.53 -20.86 18.82
CA ALA A 307 3.33 -20.31 17.48
C ALA A 307 1.97 -20.70 16.89
N ALA A 308 1.52 -21.94 17.14
CA ALA A 308 0.21 -22.37 16.70
C ALA A 308 -0.93 -21.65 17.45
N ALA A 309 -0.78 -21.47 18.75
CA ALA A 309 -1.75 -20.78 19.58
C ALA A 309 -1.85 -19.29 19.19
N ASP A 310 -0.75 -18.59 18.91
CA ASP A 310 -0.79 -17.16 18.59
C ASP A 310 -1.59 -16.88 17.30
N ALA A 311 -1.36 -17.66 16.23
CA ALA A 311 -2.15 -17.55 15.00
C ALA A 311 -3.62 -17.97 15.21
N TRP A 312 -3.87 -19.10 15.86
CA TRP A 312 -5.24 -19.60 16.06
C TRP A 312 -6.08 -18.66 16.95
N VAL A 313 -5.51 -18.20 18.07
CA VAL A 313 -6.18 -17.27 18.99
C VAL A 313 -6.49 -15.95 18.29
N GLY A 314 -5.60 -15.47 17.41
CA GLY A 314 -5.89 -14.28 16.58
C GLY A 314 -7.15 -14.46 15.72
N ARG A 315 -7.33 -15.64 15.12
CA ARG A 315 -8.53 -15.99 14.34
C ARG A 315 -9.79 -16.05 15.20
N GLU A 316 -9.72 -16.70 16.35
CA GLU A 316 -10.90 -16.89 17.22
C GLU A 316 -11.36 -15.59 17.89
N ILE A 317 -10.41 -14.73 18.27
CA ILE A 317 -10.71 -13.36 18.72
C ILE A 317 -11.50 -12.62 17.63
N PHE A 318 -11.09 -12.73 16.37
CA PHE A 318 -11.84 -12.14 15.26
C PHE A 318 -13.26 -12.68 15.19
N GLU A 319 -13.46 -14.01 15.24
CA GLU A 319 -14.78 -14.63 15.12
C GLU A 319 -15.74 -14.14 16.22
N ILE A 320 -15.28 -14.06 17.47
CA ILE A 320 -16.10 -13.55 18.61
C ILE A 320 -16.46 -12.07 18.39
N MET A 321 -15.50 -11.25 17.97
CA MET A 321 -15.75 -9.83 17.70
C MET A 321 -16.69 -9.65 16.49
N PHE A 322 -16.50 -10.45 15.43
CA PHE A 322 -17.39 -10.45 14.27
C PHE A 322 -18.82 -10.82 14.68
N ASN A 323 -19.01 -11.84 15.50
CA ASN A 323 -20.33 -12.22 16.01
C ASN A 323 -20.95 -11.10 16.86
N THR A 324 -20.15 -10.44 17.71
CA THR A 324 -20.58 -9.25 18.47
C THR A 324 -21.04 -8.13 17.52
N TYR A 325 -20.28 -7.87 16.47
CA TYR A 325 -20.62 -6.86 15.45
C TYR A 325 -21.87 -7.25 14.65
N LYS A 326 -21.98 -8.51 14.21
CA LYS A 326 -23.13 -9.08 13.48
C LYS A 326 -24.42 -8.97 14.28
N ASN A 327 -24.35 -9.25 15.58
CA ASN A 327 -25.49 -9.14 16.49
C ASN A 327 -25.93 -7.68 16.74
N SER A 328 -25.03 -6.71 16.55
CA SER A 328 -25.37 -5.28 16.63
C SER A 328 -26.15 -4.76 15.40
N LYS A 329 -26.22 -5.53 14.31
CA LYS A 329 -26.93 -5.14 13.07
C LYS A 329 -28.37 -5.64 13.08
N THR A 330 -29.31 -4.70 12.96
CA THR A 330 -30.76 -4.96 12.96
C THR A 330 -31.32 -5.22 11.56
N ASP A 331 -30.82 -4.54 10.52
CA ASP A 331 -31.27 -4.71 9.15
C ASP A 331 -30.66 -5.99 8.53
N PRO A 332 -31.47 -6.93 7.99
CA PRO A 332 -30.95 -8.07 7.22
C PRO A 332 -30.04 -7.68 6.05
N ASN A 333 -30.30 -6.55 5.39
CA ASN A 333 -29.45 -6.06 4.29
C ASN A 333 -28.05 -5.67 4.78
N ASP A 334 -27.93 -5.21 6.02
CA ASP A 334 -26.63 -4.91 6.64
C ASP A 334 -25.83 -6.19 6.93
N LYS A 335 -26.43 -7.39 6.88
CA LYS A 335 -25.75 -8.66 7.17
C LYS A 335 -25.10 -9.31 5.95
N LYS A 336 -25.40 -8.85 4.74
CA LYS A 336 -24.79 -9.38 3.52
C LYS A 336 -23.30 -9.04 3.48
N ASP A 337 -22.46 -10.04 3.20
CA ASP A 337 -20.99 -9.91 3.09
C ASP A 337 -20.37 -9.15 4.27
N LEU A 338 -20.96 -9.34 5.46
CA LEU A 338 -20.70 -8.49 6.62
C LEU A 338 -19.25 -8.60 7.10
N VAL A 339 -18.65 -9.79 6.96
CA VAL A 339 -17.26 -10.03 7.35
C VAL A 339 -16.31 -9.13 6.56
N TYR A 340 -16.53 -9.01 5.25
CA TYR A 340 -15.74 -8.15 4.38
C TYR A 340 -16.07 -6.68 4.58
N THR A 341 -17.34 -6.35 4.84
CA THR A 341 -17.75 -4.98 5.20
C THR A 341 -17.04 -4.51 6.47
N LEU A 342 -16.93 -5.38 7.49
CA LEU A 342 -16.20 -5.11 8.73
C LEU A 342 -14.70 -4.94 8.46
N CYS A 343 -14.10 -5.84 7.69
CA CYS A 343 -12.66 -5.86 7.41
C CYS A 343 -12.19 -4.71 6.50
N ARG A 344 -12.99 -4.32 5.51
CA ARG A 344 -12.63 -3.38 4.43
C ARG A 344 -12.05 -2.05 4.92
N GLN A 345 -12.56 -1.55 6.04
CA GLN A 345 -12.07 -0.30 6.66
C GLN A 345 -10.70 -0.45 7.37
N PHE A 346 -10.28 -1.68 7.64
CA PHE A 346 -9.04 -2.01 8.36
C PHE A 346 -8.02 -2.77 7.49
N THR A 347 -8.40 -3.27 6.32
CA THR A 347 -7.50 -3.99 5.41
C THR A 347 -6.30 -3.14 5.03
N GLY A 348 -5.09 -3.69 5.20
CA GLY A 348 -3.85 -3.00 4.83
C GLY A 348 -3.47 -1.83 5.75
N ALA A 349 -4.20 -1.61 6.84
CA ALA A 349 -3.98 -0.46 7.71
C ALA A 349 -3.06 -0.81 8.89
N SER A 350 -1.99 -0.04 9.07
CA SER A 350 -1.14 -0.14 10.27
C SER A 350 -1.89 0.32 11.53
N PHE A 351 -1.66 -0.39 12.66
CA PHE A 351 -2.16 -0.05 14.00
C PHE A 351 -2.04 1.45 14.35
N LYS A 352 -0.88 2.06 14.08
CA LYS A 352 -0.62 3.49 14.37
C LYS A 352 -1.50 4.44 13.54
N SER A 353 -1.95 4.01 12.36
CA SER A 353 -2.76 4.83 11.45
C SER A 353 -4.24 4.88 11.86
N ILE A 354 -4.75 3.88 12.60
CA ILE A 354 -6.18 3.74 12.90
C ILE A 354 -6.59 4.47 14.17
N ASN A 355 -5.66 4.66 15.13
CA ASN A 355 -5.84 5.61 16.24
C ASN A 355 -6.21 7.04 15.77
N LYS A 356 -5.90 7.40 14.51
CA LYS A 356 -6.28 8.68 13.90
C LYS A 356 -7.70 8.71 13.33
N LEU A 357 -8.33 7.57 13.03
CA LEU A 357 -9.63 7.50 12.34
C LEU A 357 -10.81 7.56 13.32
N LYS A 358 -10.77 6.85 14.45
CA LYS A 358 -11.94 6.73 15.37
C LYS A 358 -12.20 7.89 16.31
N ASN A 359 -11.19 8.70 16.60
CA ASN A 359 -11.39 9.97 17.30
C ASN A 359 -12.28 10.97 16.52
N ARG A 360 -12.74 10.61 15.31
CA ARG A 360 -13.71 11.35 14.51
C ARG A 360 -15.17 10.98 14.77
N GLU A 361 -15.47 9.73 15.12
CA GLU A 361 -16.87 9.25 15.20
C GLU A 361 -17.49 9.57 16.57
N ASN A 362 -16.73 9.44 17.66
CA ASN A 362 -17.25 9.72 19.00
C ASN A 362 -17.54 11.22 19.25
N ASN A 363 -17.00 12.14 18.45
CA ASN A 363 -17.22 13.58 18.64
C ASN A 363 -18.50 14.11 17.96
N ASN A 364 -19.23 13.30 17.20
CA ASN A 364 -20.48 13.74 16.58
C ASN A 364 -21.74 13.37 17.38
N ASN A 365 -21.62 12.60 18.47
CA ASN A 365 -22.75 12.23 19.31
C ASN A 365 -22.54 12.71 20.75
N GLY A 366 -23.26 13.76 21.12
CA GLY A 366 -23.73 13.95 22.49
C GLY A 366 -22.88 14.81 23.42
N ASN A 367 -23.50 15.89 23.87
CA ASN A 367 -23.18 16.66 25.06
C ASN A 367 -22.84 15.77 26.28
N ASN A 368 -21.74 16.04 26.97
CA ASN A 368 -21.73 16.56 28.35
C ASN A 368 -20.33 16.43 28.98
N ASN A 369 -20.07 17.36 29.88
CA ASN A 369 -18.89 17.52 30.73
C ASN A 369 -18.22 16.22 31.15
N ASP A 370 -16.98 16.00 30.71
CA ASP A 370 -16.02 15.22 31.48
C ASP A 370 -14.62 15.82 31.35
N ASN A 371 -14.14 16.34 32.48
CA ASN A 371 -12.78 16.82 32.70
C ASN A 371 -11.81 15.63 32.67
N THR A 372 -11.40 15.22 31.47
CA THR A 372 -10.15 14.47 31.29
C THR A 372 -9.25 15.25 30.35
N ASN A 373 -7.98 15.41 30.74
CA ASN A 373 -6.92 16.13 30.05
C ASN A 373 -6.49 15.46 28.71
N ASN A 374 -7.45 15.06 27.89
CA ASN A 374 -7.21 14.58 26.54
C ASN A 374 -6.95 15.80 25.63
N LYS A 375 -5.66 16.04 25.33
CA LYS A 375 -5.27 16.97 24.26
C LYS A 375 -6.08 16.65 23.00
N PRO A 376 -6.71 17.65 22.35
CA PRO A 376 -7.59 17.41 21.21
C PRO A 376 -6.84 16.71 20.08
N ILE A 377 -7.41 15.60 19.60
CA ILE A 377 -6.80 14.72 18.62
C ILE A 377 -6.55 15.47 17.29
N LYS A 378 -5.33 15.34 16.76
CA LYS A 378 -4.96 15.84 15.43
C LYS A 378 -5.64 14.99 14.35
N GLU A 379 -6.86 15.36 14.00
CA GLU A 379 -7.53 14.95 12.76
C GLU A 379 -6.59 15.00 11.55
N ASN A 380 -6.81 14.13 10.54
CA ASN A 380 -6.02 14.15 9.30
C ASN A 380 -6.10 15.56 8.69
N MET A 381 -4.97 16.27 8.54
CA MET A 381 -4.93 17.70 8.20
C MET A 381 -5.81 18.05 6.99
N LEU A 382 -5.86 17.15 6.01
CA LEU A 382 -6.69 17.26 4.82
C LEU A 382 -8.17 17.48 5.11
N LYS A 383 -8.78 16.82 6.10
CA LYS A 383 -10.22 17.04 6.40
C LYS A 383 -10.50 18.43 6.99
N LYS A 384 -9.51 19.01 7.69
CA LYS A 384 -9.62 20.37 8.22
C LYS A 384 -9.45 21.42 7.13
N THR A 385 -8.56 21.17 6.17
CA THR A 385 -8.21 22.16 5.14
C THR A 385 -9.10 22.08 3.89
N VAL A 386 -9.68 20.92 3.59
CA VAL A 386 -10.54 20.76 2.42
C VAL A 386 -11.97 21.18 2.78
N PRO A 387 -12.59 22.11 2.04
CA PRO A 387 -13.98 22.50 2.28
C PRO A 387 -14.97 21.44 1.76
N ASP A 388 -16.19 21.44 2.30
CA ASP A 388 -17.29 20.65 1.74
C ASP A 388 -17.89 21.34 0.51
N LYS A 389 -18.60 20.57 -0.34
CA LYS A 389 -19.26 21.06 -1.56
C LYS A 389 -18.33 21.85 -2.50
N ARG A 390 -17.05 21.46 -2.54
CA ARG A 390 -16.03 22.10 -3.38
C ARG A 390 -16.32 21.80 -4.85
N VAL A 391 -16.38 22.85 -5.68
CA VAL A 391 -16.43 22.71 -7.15
C VAL A 391 -15.00 22.72 -7.70
N LEU A 392 -14.64 21.67 -8.42
CA LEU A 392 -13.34 21.45 -9.06
C LEU A 392 -13.44 21.43 -10.59
N TYR A 393 -14.60 21.08 -11.14
CA TYR A 393 -14.94 21.20 -12.55
C TYR A 393 -16.20 22.08 -12.67
N ASP A 394 -16.04 23.29 -13.20
CA ASP A 394 -17.17 24.18 -13.50
C ASP A 394 -17.88 23.79 -14.81
N ASN A 395 -17.22 23.00 -15.66
CA ASN A 395 -17.71 22.56 -16.96
C ASN A 395 -18.10 23.69 -17.93
N CYS A 396 -17.43 24.84 -17.86
CA CYS A 396 -17.64 25.93 -18.83
C CYS A 396 -17.05 25.56 -20.19
N LEU A 397 -17.66 25.97 -21.30
CA LEU A 397 -17.22 25.61 -22.65
C LEU A 397 -16.43 26.74 -23.30
N MET A 398 -15.38 26.40 -24.05
CA MET A 398 -14.55 27.39 -24.76
C MET A 398 -14.47 27.03 -26.25
N TYR A 399 -14.90 27.96 -27.09
CA TYR A 399 -14.93 27.83 -28.55
C TYR A 399 -13.87 28.69 -29.22
N SER A 400 -13.36 28.23 -30.37
CA SER A 400 -12.55 29.05 -31.28
C SER A 400 -13.40 30.10 -32.00
N PRO A 401 -12.78 31.09 -32.68
CA PRO A 401 -13.48 31.97 -33.61
C PRO A 401 -14.31 31.23 -34.68
N ASP A 402 -13.88 30.02 -35.05
CA ASP A 402 -14.52 29.15 -36.06
C ASP A 402 -15.59 28.21 -35.47
N ASP A 403 -16.07 28.47 -34.25
CA ASP A 403 -17.10 27.67 -33.55
C ASP A 403 -16.72 26.22 -33.24
N VAL A 404 -15.41 25.91 -33.22
CA VAL A 404 -14.90 24.61 -32.79
C VAL A 404 -14.78 24.57 -31.27
N LEU A 405 -15.38 23.57 -30.63
CA LEU A 405 -15.24 23.35 -29.19
C LEU A 405 -13.81 22.89 -28.84
N LEU A 406 -13.06 23.74 -28.15
CA LEU A 406 -11.63 23.53 -27.87
C LEU A 406 -11.40 22.75 -26.57
N SER A 407 -12.12 23.12 -25.51
CA SER A 407 -11.98 22.49 -24.19
C SER A 407 -13.07 22.91 -23.22
N SER A 408 -13.17 22.18 -22.11
CA SER A 408 -13.86 22.63 -20.91
C SER A 408 -12.91 23.36 -19.95
N ILE A 409 -13.36 24.49 -19.39
CA ILE A 409 -12.57 25.38 -18.52
C ILE A 409 -13.31 25.73 -17.22
N SER A 410 -12.59 26.32 -16.26
CA SER A 410 -13.14 26.83 -15.00
C SER A 410 -13.76 28.22 -15.16
N LYS A 411 -14.70 28.60 -14.29
CA LYS A 411 -15.28 29.96 -14.23
C LYS A 411 -14.21 31.04 -14.09
N LYS A 412 -13.20 30.81 -13.24
CA LYS A 412 -12.04 31.71 -13.08
C LYS A 412 -11.26 31.95 -14.39
N LYS A 413 -11.21 30.95 -15.28
CA LYS A 413 -10.58 31.11 -16.61
C LYS A 413 -11.48 31.91 -17.53
N VAL A 414 -12.79 31.67 -17.51
CA VAL A 414 -13.77 32.49 -18.23
C VAL A 414 -13.60 33.97 -17.84
N GLU A 415 -13.62 34.28 -16.54
CA GLU A 415 -13.40 35.63 -16.02
C GLU A 415 -12.06 36.23 -16.50
N TRP A 416 -10.98 35.44 -16.50
CA TRP A 416 -9.67 35.88 -16.97
C TRP A 416 -9.66 36.26 -18.47
N TYR A 417 -10.31 35.47 -19.33
CA TYR A 417 -10.41 35.76 -20.75
C TYR A 417 -11.31 36.98 -21.03
N VAL A 418 -12.47 37.04 -20.39
CA VAL A 418 -13.47 38.10 -20.60
C VAL A 418 -12.98 39.44 -20.06
N SER A 419 -12.41 39.48 -18.86
CA SER A 419 -11.87 40.73 -18.26
C SER A 419 -10.73 41.36 -19.06
N ARG A 420 -10.03 40.55 -19.86
CA ARG A 420 -8.96 40.99 -20.77
C ARG A 420 -9.44 41.22 -22.20
N GLN A 421 -10.76 41.16 -22.45
CA GLN A 421 -11.36 41.31 -23.77
C GLN A 421 -10.80 40.31 -24.80
N LEU A 422 -10.40 39.11 -24.36
CA LEU A 422 -9.87 38.05 -25.23
C LEU A 422 -10.94 37.05 -25.68
N ALA A 423 -12.14 37.10 -25.07
CA ALA A 423 -13.27 36.25 -25.40
C ALA A 423 -14.60 36.96 -25.08
N ASP A 424 -15.66 36.57 -25.79
CA ASP A 424 -17.03 36.98 -25.49
C ASP A 424 -17.82 35.81 -24.89
N ILE A 425 -18.71 36.10 -23.94
CA ILE A 425 -19.69 35.13 -23.44
C ILE A 425 -20.77 34.96 -24.51
N ILE A 426 -20.96 33.73 -25.01
CA ILE A 426 -21.95 33.41 -26.05
C ILE A 426 -23.19 32.72 -25.48
N LYS A 427 -23.08 32.09 -24.30
CA LYS A 427 -24.15 31.36 -23.63
C LYS A 427 -23.91 31.36 -22.13
N GLU A 428 -24.96 31.56 -21.33
CA GLU A 428 -24.86 31.52 -19.86
C GLU A 428 -25.06 30.11 -19.29
N GLU A 429 -25.86 29.25 -19.94
CA GLU A 429 -26.14 27.88 -19.48
C GLU A 429 -26.03 26.82 -20.62
N PRO A 430 -24.96 25.99 -20.63
CA PRO A 430 -23.76 26.11 -19.81
C PRO A 430 -22.97 27.36 -20.18
N LEU A 431 -22.27 27.95 -19.20
CA LEU A 431 -21.43 29.12 -19.41
C LEU A 431 -20.39 28.82 -20.49
N SER A 432 -20.47 29.55 -21.59
CA SER A 432 -19.71 29.30 -22.80
C SER A 432 -19.09 30.59 -23.31
N ILE A 433 -17.81 30.54 -23.66
CA ILE A 433 -17.09 31.67 -24.26
C ILE A 433 -16.58 31.34 -25.66
N LYS A 434 -16.45 32.36 -26.49
CA LYS A 434 -15.81 32.29 -27.81
C LYS A 434 -14.58 33.19 -27.81
N LEU A 435 -13.42 32.63 -28.15
CA LEU A 435 -12.16 33.39 -28.23
C LEU A 435 -12.22 34.40 -29.39
N LYS A 436 -11.59 35.57 -29.20
CA LYS A 436 -11.43 36.61 -30.24
C LYS A 436 -10.17 36.45 -31.08
N PHE A 437 -9.34 35.46 -30.76
CA PHE A 437 -8.08 35.20 -31.44
C PHE A 437 -7.98 33.72 -31.81
N GLN A 438 -7.22 33.40 -32.85
CA GLN A 438 -7.01 32.03 -33.28
C GLN A 438 -5.99 31.34 -32.35
N PRO A 439 -6.37 30.27 -31.63
CA PRO A 439 -5.45 29.54 -30.77
C PRO A 439 -4.41 28.75 -31.57
N HIS A 440 -3.26 28.48 -30.95
CA HIS A 440 -2.25 27.57 -31.51
C HIS A 440 -2.73 26.11 -31.39
N GLY A 441 -3.49 25.67 -32.39
CA GLY A 441 -4.07 24.34 -32.47
C GLY A 441 -5.40 24.20 -31.73
N GLU A 442 -6.06 23.08 -31.97
CA GLU A 442 -7.46 22.87 -31.56
C GLU A 442 -7.65 22.30 -30.15
N GLY A 443 -6.60 22.26 -29.32
CA GLY A 443 -6.73 21.86 -27.92
C GLY A 443 -7.12 20.39 -27.73
N HIS A 444 -8.32 20.11 -27.23
CA HIS A 444 -8.83 18.74 -27.10
C HIS A 444 -10.02 18.47 -28.03
N SER A 445 -10.13 19.20 -29.14
CA SER A 445 -11.15 18.96 -30.15
C SER A 445 -11.23 17.47 -30.51
N GLY A 446 -12.47 16.95 -30.56
CA GLY A 446 -12.73 15.54 -30.87
C GLY A 446 -12.41 14.53 -29.77
N ASP A 447 -11.69 14.88 -28.70
CA ASP A 447 -11.42 13.94 -27.60
C ASP A 447 -12.58 13.91 -26.60
N GLN A 448 -13.39 12.85 -26.70
CA GLN A 448 -14.58 12.62 -25.89
C GLN A 448 -14.31 12.71 -24.38
N PHE A 449 -13.15 12.26 -23.89
CA PHE A 449 -12.83 12.31 -22.47
C PHE A 449 -12.64 13.75 -21.97
N TYR A 450 -11.93 14.59 -22.74
CA TYR A 450 -11.59 15.94 -22.31
C TYR A 450 -12.76 16.90 -22.46
N LEU A 451 -13.61 16.68 -23.47
CA LEU A 451 -14.79 17.50 -23.75
C LEU A 451 -16.02 17.10 -22.94
N ALA A 452 -16.08 15.87 -22.41
CA ALA A 452 -17.18 15.44 -21.54
C ALA A 452 -17.27 16.29 -20.26
N SER A 453 -18.50 16.60 -19.87
CA SER A 453 -18.83 17.19 -18.58
C SER A 453 -18.42 16.25 -17.44
N LYS A 454 -17.77 16.79 -16.42
CA LYS A 454 -17.23 16.01 -15.29
C LYS A 454 -17.94 16.37 -14.01
N GLU A 455 -18.36 15.36 -13.27
CA GLU A 455 -19.01 15.54 -11.97
C GLU A 455 -18.00 15.85 -10.86
N ASN A 456 -18.44 16.60 -9.86
CA ASN A 456 -17.66 16.94 -8.67
C ASN A 456 -17.91 15.91 -7.54
N ILE A 457 -17.62 14.65 -7.85
CA ILE A 457 -17.80 13.53 -6.92
C ILE A 457 -16.51 12.74 -6.78
N CYS A 458 -16.38 12.03 -5.66
CA CYS A 458 -15.34 11.04 -5.50
C CYS A 458 -15.56 9.89 -6.49
N VAL A 459 -14.59 9.62 -7.36
CA VAL A 459 -14.69 8.54 -8.36
C VAL A 459 -14.77 7.15 -7.72
N VAL A 460 -14.38 7.01 -6.45
CA VAL A 460 -14.39 5.74 -5.71
C VAL A 460 -15.75 5.49 -5.07
N CYS A 461 -16.22 6.40 -4.22
CA CYS A 461 -17.42 6.20 -3.40
C CYS A 461 -18.62 7.10 -3.73
N GLY A 462 -18.49 8.03 -4.69
CA GLY A 462 -19.58 8.96 -5.08
C GLY A 462 -19.77 10.15 -4.14
N SER A 463 -19.01 10.24 -3.04
CA SER A 463 -19.13 11.33 -2.08
C SER A 463 -18.81 12.70 -2.71
N THR A 464 -19.64 13.70 -2.43
CA THR A 464 -19.42 15.12 -2.74
C THR A 464 -18.69 15.86 -1.60
N HIS A 465 -18.43 15.18 -0.48
CA HIS A 465 -17.83 15.77 0.70
C HIS A 465 -16.30 15.73 0.64
N LYS A 466 -15.68 16.83 1.08
CA LYS A 466 -14.22 16.95 1.23
C LYS A 466 -13.41 16.41 0.04
N ILE A 467 -13.83 16.72 -1.19
CA ILE A 467 -13.20 16.21 -2.41
C ILE A 467 -11.95 17.00 -2.81
N LEU A 468 -10.97 16.29 -3.37
CA LEU A 468 -9.68 16.83 -3.81
C LEU A 468 -9.20 16.12 -5.08
N ARG A 469 -8.20 16.72 -5.74
CA ARG A 469 -7.52 16.12 -6.90
C ARG A 469 -6.42 15.17 -6.41
N HIS A 470 -6.46 13.93 -6.87
CA HIS A 470 -5.43 12.91 -6.63
C HIS A 470 -4.76 12.54 -7.95
N SER A 471 -3.42 12.58 -7.97
CA SER A 471 -2.62 12.14 -9.10
C SER A 471 -2.37 10.64 -9.00
N MET A 472 -2.85 9.89 -9.99
CA MET A 472 -2.75 8.44 -10.06
C MET A 472 -1.28 7.98 -10.18
N VAL A 473 -0.49 8.68 -10.99
CA VAL A 473 0.98 8.62 -10.95
C VAL A 473 1.45 9.69 -9.96
N PRO A 474 2.06 9.32 -8.81
CA PRO A 474 2.45 10.29 -7.79
C PRO A 474 3.41 11.37 -8.33
N HIS A 475 3.25 12.59 -7.82
CA HIS A 475 4.05 13.74 -8.28
C HIS A 475 5.57 13.52 -8.13
N CYS A 476 5.98 12.76 -7.12
CA CYS A 476 7.39 12.42 -6.90
C CYS A 476 8.02 11.63 -8.05
N TYR A 477 7.25 10.82 -8.77
CA TYR A 477 7.69 10.17 -10.02
C TYR A 477 7.44 11.07 -11.23
N ARG A 478 6.24 11.65 -11.33
CA ARG A 478 5.80 12.41 -12.51
C ARG A 478 6.71 13.60 -12.82
N GLN A 479 7.30 14.24 -11.81
CA GLN A 479 8.20 15.38 -12.00
C GLN A 479 9.45 15.06 -12.84
N TYR A 480 9.86 13.79 -12.92
CA TYR A 480 11.04 13.34 -13.66
C TYR A 480 10.72 12.82 -15.07
N LEU A 481 9.43 12.73 -15.45
CA LEU A 481 9.04 12.36 -16.81
C LEU A 481 9.31 13.51 -17.81
N PRO A 482 9.38 13.22 -19.12
CA PRO A 482 9.49 14.24 -20.17
C PRO A 482 8.36 15.27 -20.12
N GLU A 483 8.63 16.50 -20.57
CA GLU A 483 7.69 17.62 -20.47
C GLU A 483 6.41 17.39 -21.29
N GLU A 484 6.51 16.66 -22.40
CA GLU A 484 5.40 16.27 -23.28
C GLU A 484 4.37 15.44 -22.52
N ILE A 485 4.84 14.64 -21.55
CA ILE A 485 4.01 13.75 -20.72
C ILE A 485 3.54 14.47 -19.46
N LYS A 486 4.39 15.32 -18.86
CA LYS A 486 4.04 16.13 -17.70
C LYS A 486 2.92 17.12 -18.00
N SER A 487 2.95 17.74 -19.18
CA SER A 487 1.96 18.73 -19.62
C SER A 487 0.57 18.13 -19.91
N HIS A 488 0.46 16.81 -20.09
CA HIS A 488 -0.79 16.08 -20.37
C HIS A 488 -1.18 15.14 -19.22
N SER A 489 -1.43 15.70 -18.03
CA SER A 489 -1.68 14.92 -16.81
C SER A 489 -3.14 14.72 -16.42
N SER A 490 -4.09 15.42 -17.04
CA SER A 490 -5.48 15.44 -16.56
C SER A 490 -6.17 14.07 -16.62
N HIS A 491 -5.81 13.20 -17.57
CA HIS A 491 -6.30 11.83 -17.62
C HIS A 491 -5.87 11.00 -16.39
N ASP A 492 -4.74 11.34 -15.76
CA ASP A 492 -4.21 10.68 -14.56
C ASP A 492 -4.52 11.48 -13.27
N VAL A 493 -5.41 12.46 -13.34
CA VAL A 493 -5.83 13.27 -12.18
C VAL A 493 -7.32 13.07 -11.95
N ILE A 494 -7.66 12.38 -10.86
CA ILE A 494 -9.04 12.01 -10.49
C ILE A 494 -9.50 12.78 -9.25
N LEU A 495 -10.82 12.83 -9.04
CA LEU A 495 -11.40 13.40 -7.82
C LEU A 495 -11.68 12.32 -6.79
N VAL A 496 -11.22 12.50 -5.55
CA VAL A 496 -11.48 11.59 -4.44
C VAL A 496 -11.78 12.35 -3.16
N CYS A 497 -12.58 11.77 -2.27
CA CYS A 497 -12.77 12.33 -0.93
C CYS A 497 -11.52 12.08 -0.07
N CYS A 498 -11.37 12.82 1.03
CA CYS A 498 -10.23 12.67 1.93
C CYS A 498 -10.01 11.25 2.47
N ASP A 499 -11.09 10.46 2.65
CA ASP A 499 -10.98 9.08 3.13
C ASP A 499 -10.47 8.13 2.04
N CYS A 500 -11.03 8.22 0.82
CA CYS A 500 -10.52 7.47 -0.32
C CYS A 500 -9.09 7.88 -0.69
N HIS A 501 -8.74 9.16 -0.56
CA HIS A 501 -7.36 9.63 -0.73
C HIS A 501 -6.40 8.96 0.26
N ALA A 502 -6.77 8.87 1.55
CA ALA A 502 -5.93 8.22 2.55
C ALA A 502 -5.75 6.71 2.30
N ILE A 503 -6.80 6.04 1.78
CA ILE A 503 -6.71 4.64 1.34
C ILE A 503 -5.76 4.52 0.14
N LEU A 504 -5.87 5.41 -0.84
CA LEU A 504 -5.00 5.46 -2.00
C LEU A 504 -3.54 5.73 -1.63
N ASP A 505 -3.28 6.64 -0.70
CA ASP A 505 -1.92 6.94 -0.26
C ASP A 505 -1.23 5.72 0.36
N LYS A 506 -1.96 4.92 1.15
CA LYS A 506 -1.45 3.64 1.69
C LYS A 506 -1.14 2.65 0.56
N LYS A 507 -2.03 2.53 -0.42
CA LYS A 507 -1.84 1.65 -1.59
C LYS A 507 -0.69 2.12 -2.49
N ASN A 508 -0.47 3.42 -2.60
CA ASN A 508 0.67 3.99 -3.32
C ASN A 508 2.01 3.64 -2.64
N GLN A 509 2.06 3.48 -1.31
CA GLN A 509 3.26 2.97 -0.63
C GLN A 509 3.57 1.52 -1.03
N ILE A 510 2.54 0.66 -1.07
CA ILE A 510 2.69 -0.73 -1.54
C ILE A 510 3.15 -0.74 -3.00
N MET A 511 2.57 0.10 -3.86
CA MET A 511 2.99 0.21 -5.25
C MET A 511 4.46 0.68 -5.39
N LYS A 512 4.91 1.61 -4.53
CA LYS A 512 6.31 2.04 -4.48
C LYS A 512 7.25 0.89 -4.10
N MET A 513 6.82 0.00 -3.20
CA MET A 513 7.54 -1.24 -2.86
C MET A 513 7.61 -2.20 -4.06
N ILE A 514 6.51 -2.42 -4.77
CA ILE A 514 6.48 -3.24 -5.99
C ILE A 514 7.42 -2.67 -7.07
N ILE A 515 7.35 -1.36 -7.31
CA ILE A 515 8.21 -0.65 -8.27
C ILE A 515 9.69 -0.78 -7.89
N SER A 516 10.01 -0.67 -6.60
CA SER A 516 11.38 -0.87 -6.10
C SER A 516 11.96 -2.23 -6.52
N GLN A 517 11.17 -3.29 -6.41
CA GLN A 517 11.59 -4.63 -6.83
C GLN A 517 11.61 -4.76 -8.34
N GLN A 518 10.55 -4.36 -9.02
CA GLN A 518 10.40 -4.46 -10.48
C GLN A 518 11.55 -3.79 -11.23
N TYR A 519 11.99 -2.61 -10.77
CA TYR A 519 13.09 -1.89 -11.41
C TYR A 519 14.44 -2.14 -10.73
N ASN A 520 14.50 -2.97 -9.68
CA ASN A 520 15.71 -3.19 -8.86
C ASN A 520 16.35 -1.85 -8.42
N VAL A 521 15.56 -1.03 -7.74
CA VAL A 521 15.96 0.26 -7.16
C VAL A 521 15.48 0.27 -5.70
N PRO A 522 16.37 0.12 -4.71
CA PRO A 522 15.97 0.19 -3.30
C PRO A 522 15.25 1.51 -2.96
N ILE A 523 14.27 1.46 -2.05
CA ILE A 523 13.58 2.66 -1.54
C ILE A 523 14.53 3.46 -0.64
N ASP A 524 15.28 2.76 0.20
CA ASP A 524 16.24 3.36 1.10
C ASP A 524 17.41 3.92 0.30
N ASN A 525 17.83 5.12 0.69
CA ASN A 525 18.93 5.81 0.05
C ASN A 525 20.16 5.71 0.95
N GLU A 526 21.27 5.29 0.37
CA GLU A 526 22.58 5.26 1.05
C GLU A 526 22.94 6.66 1.60
N ASN A 527 22.63 7.69 0.80
CA ASN A 527 22.84 9.07 1.16
C ASN A 527 21.58 9.67 1.80
N LYS A 528 21.74 10.43 2.88
CA LYS A 528 20.65 11.24 3.43
C LYS A 528 20.39 12.43 2.50
N GLN A 529 19.10 12.82 2.37
CA GLN A 529 18.70 13.99 1.57
C GLN A 529 19.34 15.30 2.05
N PHE A 530 19.61 15.40 3.36
CA PHE A 530 20.22 16.57 3.97
C PHE A 530 21.44 16.15 4.79
N ILE A 531 22.53 16.90 4.65
CA ILE A 531 23.69 16.84 5.53
C ILE A 531 23.47 17.89 6.61
N THR A 532 23.65 17.51 7.87
CA THR A 532 23.54 18.42 9.00
C THR A 532 24.94 18.80 9.46
N ASP A 533 25.25 20.09 9.42
CA ASP A 533 26.40 20.62 10.13
C ASP A 533 26.07 20.61 11.63
N HIS A 534 26.64 19.65 12.35
CA HIS A 534 26.42 19.48 13.79
C HIS A 534 27.03 20.62 14.60
N THR A 535 28.10 21.24 14.13
CA THR A 535 28.73 22.40 14.76
C THR A 535 27.80 23.60 14.66
N LEU A 536 27.31 23.90 13.45
CA LEU A 536 26.38 24.99 13.23
C LEU A 536 25.02 24.76 13.93
N LEU A 537 24.53 23.50 13.99
CA LEU A 537 23.33 23.17 14.74
C LEU A 537 23.49 23.46 16.24
N LYS A 538 24.64 23.09 16.82
CA LYS A 538 24.94 23.37 18.22
C LYS A 538 25.02 24.88 18.47
N ILE A 539 25.75 25.60 17.61
CA ILE A 539 25.94 27.05 17.76
C ILE A 539 24.63 27.82 17.58
N THR A 540 23.80 27.49 16.59
CA THR A 540 22.48 28.12 16.40
C THR A 540 21.56 27.93 17.61
N GLN A 541 21.57 26.75 18.24
CA GLN A 541 20.84 26.50 19.48
C GLN A 541 21.37 27.35 20.64
N ILE A 542 22.69 27.41 20.83
CA ILE A 542 23.32 28.21 21.88
C ILE A 542 23.04 29.71 21.65
N ALA A 543 23.22 30.22 20.43
CA ALA A 543 22.93 31.60 20.06
C ALA A 543 21.48 31.98 20.35
N SER A 544 20.52 31.07 20.11
CA SER A 544 19.11 31.29 20.47
C SER A 544 18.92 31.45 21.98
N ILE A 545 19.59 30.62 22.79
CA ILE A 545 19.53 30.70 24.25
C ILE A 545 20.16 32.01 24.75
N VAL A 546 21.34 32.36 24.24
CA VAL A 546 22.05 33.61 24.57
C VAL A 546 21.19 34.82 24.22
N LYS A 547 20.61 34.88 23.01
CA LYS A 547 19.71 35.96 22.58
C LYS A 547 18.50 36.11 23.51
N ASN A 548 17.88 34.99 23.89
CA ASN A 548 16.69 34.98 24.73
C ASN A 548 16.93 35.40 26.19
N ASN A 549 18.15 35.20 26.72
CA ASN A 549 18.47 35.51 28.11
C ASN A 549 19.16 36.86 28.28
N PHE A 550 20.13 37.22 27.42
CA PHE A 550 20.89 38.48 27.56
C PHE A 550 20.25 39.68 26.86
N TYR A 551 19.57 39.47 25.73
CA TYR A 551 19.14 40.58 24.87
C TYR A 551 17.63 40.72 24.74
N SER A 552 16.85 39.78 25.30
CA SER A 552 15.40 39.90 25.35
C SER A 552 14.96 40.79 26.52
N THR A 553 15.22 42.09 26.39
CA THR A 553 14.81 43.16 27.31
C THR A 553 14.21 44.30 26.48
N GLY A 554 12.92 44.59 26.66
CA GLY A 554 12.35 45.89 26.29
C GLY A 554 11.42 45.98 25.07
N ASN A 555 10.39 45.14 24.96
CA ASN A 555 9.14 45.57 24.33
C ASN A 555 7.94 44.77 24.83
N ASN A 556 7.49 45.05 26.07
CA ASN A 556 6.23 44.51 26.61
C ASN A 556 5.64 45.42 27.70
N ASN A 557 5.73 46.75 27.53
CA ASN A 557 5.07 47.71 28.44
C ASN A 557 3.57 47.90 28.15
N ASN A 558 2.94 47.13 27.26
CA ASN A 558 1.50 47.25 26.94
C ASN A 558 0.77 45.89 26.85
N ILE A 559 0.95 45.00 27.83
CA ILE A 559 0.07 43.83 27.95
C ILE A 559 -0.55 43.83 29.34
N SER A 560 -1.84 44.12 29.37
CA SER A 560 -2.72 44.04 30.55
C SER A 560 -2.67 42.65 31.20
N GLU A 561 -2.83 42.62 32.52
CA GLU A 561 -2.67 41.44 33.40
C GLU A 561 -3.47 40.20 32.97
N ASP A 562 -4.55 40.36 32.21
CA ASP A 562 -5.43 39.25 31.79
C ASP A 562 -4.81 38.29 30.77
N ASN A 563 -3.76 38.70 30.04
CA ASN A 563 -3.11 37.80 29.06
C ASN A 563 -1.95 36.97 29.63
N LEU A 564 -1.73 36.98 30.96
CA LEU A 564 -0.63 36.26 31.60
C LEU A 564 -0.78 34.73 31.60
N ILE A 565 -1.97 34.18 31.35
CA ILE A 565 -2.23 32.75 31.62
C ILE A 565 -2.00 31.82 30.40
N LYS A 566 -1.89 32.32 29.16
CA LYS A 566 -1.95 31.41 27.97
C LYS A 566 -0.82 31.46 26.94
N GLY A 567 0.27 32.19 27.15
CA GLY A 567 1.37 32.23 26.16
C GLY A 567 2.77 32.40 26.73
N ASN A 568 3.64 31.40 26.51
CA ASN A 568 5.10 31.56 26.38
C ASN A 568 5.96 32.06 27.56
N LYS A 569 5.56 31.87 28.83
CA LYS A 569 6.46 32.11 29.99
C LYS A 569 7.21 30.88 30.55
N LYS A 570 7.34 29.78 29.79
CA LYS A 570 7.90 28.51 30.32
C LYS A 570 9.41 28.27 30.19
N CYS A 571 10.21 29.18 29.61
CA CYS A 571 11.65 28.92 29.40
C CYS A 571 12.63 29.90 30.06
N LYS A 572 12.18 30.92 30.80
CA LYS A 572 13.06 32.05 31.16
C LYS A 572 13.81 31.97 32.51
N LYS A 573 13.83 30.86 33.27
CA LYS A 573 14.30 30.94 34.68
C LYS A 573 15.24 29.87 35.28
N ASN A 574 15.73 28.84 34.58
CA ASN A 574 16.53 27.78 35.25
C ASN A 574 17.93 27.48 34.66
N ILE A 575 18.57 28.40 33.91
CA ILE A 575 19.97 28.22 33.49
C ILE A 575 20.87 29.02 34.44
N PRO A 576 21.84 28.41 35.15
CA PRO A 576 22.80 29.13 35.99
C PRO A 576 23.61 30.14 35.19
N ASP A 577 23.89 31.31 35.77
CA ASP A 577 24.60 32.42 35.10
C ASP A 577 25.99 31.99 34.57
N GLU A 578 26.72 31.18 35.33
CA GLU A 578 28.01 30.61 34.91
C GLU A 578 27.91 29.85 33.58
N LYS A 579 26.86 29.05 33.42
CA LYS A 579 26.62 28.27 32.19
C LYS A 579 26.17 29.16 31.04
N LEU A 580 25.44 30.23 31.34
CA LEU A 580 25.01 31.19 30.35
C LEU A 580 26.20 31.99 29.80
N GLU A 581 27.17 32.34 30.65
CA GLU A 581 28.44 32.94 30.23
C GLU A 581 29.34 31.97 29.47
N GLU A 582 29.40 30.69 29.85
CA GLU A 582 30.07 29.65 29.07
C GLU A 582 29.48 29.55 27.66
N MET A 583 28.14 29.54 27.55
CA MET A 583 27.43 29.56 26.27
C MET A 583 27.76 30.80 25.44
N LYS A 584 27.83 31.98 26.07
CA LYS A 584 28.24 33.23 25.43
C LYS A 584 29.66 33.12 24.87
N LYS A 585 30.61 32.59 25.64
CA LYS A 585 32.00 32.33 25.20
C LYS A 585 32.09 31.40 24.00
N ILE A 586 31.32 30.32 23.99
CA ILE A 586 31.27 29.39 22.84
C ILE A 586 30.82 30.10 21.56
N VAL A 587 29.84 31.01 21.65
CA VAL A 587 29.38 31.79 20.50
C VAL A 587 30.42 32.83 20.07
N MET A 588 31.06 33.51 21.02
CA MET A 588 32.15 34.46 20.77
C MET A 588 33.32 33.79 20.04
N GLU A 589 33.74 32.60 20.49
CA GLU A 589 34.78 31.79 19.85
C GLU A 589 34.38 31.38 18.42
N TYR A 590 33.13 30.98 18.20
CA TYR A 590 32.65 30.60 16.87
C TYR A 590 32.65 31.76 15.87
N ILE A 591 32.25 32.96 16.31
CA ILE A 591 32.24 34.17 15.45
C ILE A 591 33.65 34.75 15.30
N GLY A 592 34.55 34.51 16.26
CA GLY A 592 35.87 35.12 16.31
C GLY A 592 35.84 36.58 16.77
N LYS A 593 34.92 36.94 17.68
CA LYS A 593 34.81 38.29 18.27
C LYS A 593 34.97 38.24 19.80
N GLU A 594 35.59 39.27 20.36
CA GLU A 594 35.75 39.42 21.82
C GLU A 594 34.42 39.80 22.51
N GLU A 595 33.52 40.50 21.80
CA GLU A 595 32.16 40.82 22.23
C GLU A 595 31.15 40.50 21.14
N ILE A 596 29.93 40.13 21.52
CA ILE A 596 28.82 39.83 20.60
C ILE A 596 27.64 40.76 20.85
N ASN A 597 26.93 41.13 19.79
CA ASN A 597 25.69 41.91 19.85
C ASN A 597 24.47 41.09 19.38
N VAL A 598 23.30 41.73 19.28
CA VAL A 598 22.06 41.05 18.86
C VAL A 598 22.12 40.67 17.39
N GLU A 599 22.73 41.52 16.57
CA GLU A 599 22.87 41.36 15.13
C GLU A 599 23.72 40.13 14.79
N ASP A 600 24.83 39.92 15.51
CA ASP A 600 25.69 38.75 15.41
C ASP A 600 24.92 37.44 15.67
N LEU A 601 24.09 37.46 16.72
CA LEU A 601 23.23 36.32 17.06
C LEU A 601 22.16 36.09 15.99
N ASP A 602 21.60 37.16 15.42
CA ASP A 602 20.63 37.06 14.32
C ASP A 602 21.25 36.53 13.03
N GLU A 603 22.50 36.89 12.73
CA GLU A 603 23.24 36.33 11.60
C GLU A 603 23.42 34.82 11.76
N ILE A 604 23.85 34.35 12.93
CA ILE A 604 23.92 32.92 13.24
C ILE A 604 22.54 32.25 13.06
N LEU A 605 21.48 32.83 13.62
CA LEU A 605 20.14 32.23 13.60
C LEU A 605 19.52 32.18 12.18
N LYS A 606 20.01 32.99 11.24
CA LYS A 606 19.63 32.91 9.82
C LYS A 606 20.32 31.75 9.08
N LEU A 607 21.47 31.28 9.57
CA LEU A 607 22.17 30.16 8.97
C LEU A 607 21.34 28.88 9.14
N ASN A 608 21.27 28.07 8.08
CA ASN A 608 20.57 26.79 8.12
C ASN A 608 21.58 25.65 8.33
N PRO A 609 21.58 24.95 9.49
CA PRO A 609 22.46 23.81 9.73
C PRO A 609 22.22 22.63 8.80
N LYS A 610 21.08 22.57 8.10
CA LYS A 610 20.73 21.49 7.19
C LYS A 610 20.89 21.93 5.75
N GLN A 611 21.91 21.40 5.09
CA GLN A 611 22.15 21.64 3.67
C GLN A 611 21.69 20.45 2.84
N LYS A 612 21.23 20.71 1.62
CA LYS A 612 20.84 19.64 0.68
C LYS A 612 22.08 18.85 0.29
N ASN A 613 22.01 17.54 0.38
CA ASN A 613 23.09 16.67 -0.08
C ASN A 613 23.02 16.55 -1.61
N GLU A 614 24.04 17.00 -2.33
CA GLU A 614 24.10 16.91 -3.79
C GLU A 614 24.24 15.46 -4.27
N ASN A 615 24.84 14.58 -3.47
CA ASN A 615 24.99 13.16 -3.75
C ASN A 615 23.69 12.36 -3.47
N TYR A 616 22.65 13.01 -2.97
CA TYR A 616 21.34 12.39 -2.80
C TYR A 616 20.58 12.34 -4.12
N ILE A 617 20.42 11.13 -4.66
CA ILE A 617 19.57 10.88 -5.82
C ILE A 617 18.29 10.19 -5.34
N PRO A 618 17.11 10.83 -5.41
CA PRO A 618 15.85 10.22 -5.00
C PRO A 618 15.58 8.88 -5.69
N HIS A 619 14.98 7.94 -4.95
CA HIS A 619 14.53 6.65 -5.50
C HIS A 619 13.69 6.84 -6.77
N GLU A 620 12.76 7.78 -6.75
CA GLU A 620 11.84 8.05 -7.85
C GLU A 620 12.57 8.52 -9.12
N LYS A 621 13.67 9.27 -8.97
CA LYS A 621 14.50 9.67 -10.11
C LYS A 621 15.19 8.45 -10.72
N LYS A 622 15.83 7.62 -9.90
CA LYS A 622 16.50 6.38 -10.36
C LYS A 622 15.53 5.43 -11.08
N VAL A 623 14.30 5.31 -10.59
CA VAL A 623 13.24 4.52 -11.25
C VAL A 623 12.90 5.14 -12.61
N ILE A 624 12.65 6.45 -12.66
CA ILE A 624 12.27 7.11 -13.92
C ILE A 624 13.41 7.08 -14.94
N ASP A 625 14.67 7.18 -14.52
CA ASP A 625 15.82 7.01 -15.41
C ASP A 625 15.80 5.62 -16.08
N LYS A 626 15.47 4.55 -15.33
CA LYS A 626 15.29 3.20 -15.88
C LYS A 626 14.06 3.08 -16.78
N VAL A 627 12.95 3.73 -16.44
CA VAL A 627 11.74 3.78 -17.27
C VAL A 627 12.02 4.48 -18.60
N LEU A 628 12.75 5.59 -18.58
CA LEU A 628 13.13 6.35 -19.77
C LEU A 628 14.08 5.56 -20.67
N ALA A 629 14.98 4.78 -20.10
CA ALA A 629 15.86 3.88 -20.85
C ALA A 629 15.09 2.79 -21.64
N MET A 630 13.85 2.48 -21.25
CA MET A 630 12.95 1.56 -21.97
C MET A 630 12.13 2.25 -23.08
N GLY A 631 12.33 3.55 -23.31
CA GLY A 631 11.63 4.34 -24.33
C GLY A 631 10.14 4.58 -24.04
N GLU A 632 9.40 4.99 -25.06
CA GLU A 632 7.97 5.34 -24.94
C GLU A 632 7.12 4.18 -24.41
N LYS A 633 7.44 2.95 -24.82
CA LYS A 633 6.79 1.73 -24.31
C LYS A 633 6.99 1.57 -22.81
N GLY A 634 8.20 1.86 -22.31
CA GLY A 634 8.50 1.84 -20.88
C GLY A 634 7.65 2.83 -20.10
N ILE A 635 7.52 4.06 -20.63
CA ILE A 635 6.71 5.10 -20.00
C ILE A 635 5.23 4.73 -20.01
N PHE A 636 4.73 4.21 -21.13
CA PHE A 636 3.36 3.73 -21.25
C PHE A 636 3.05 2.64 -20.22
N GLU A 637 3.87 1.59 -20.13
CA GLU A 637 3.68 0.51 -19.15
C GLU A 637 3.80 1.00 -17.70
N PHE A 638 4.72 1.94 -17.42
CA PHE A 638 4.85 2.54 -16.10
C PHE A 638 3.56 3.27 -15.69
N ILE A 639 3.03 4.16 -16.54
CA ILE A 639 1.78 4.89 -16.25
C ILE A 639 0.60 3.92 -16.17
N ARG A 640 0.52 2.96 -17.10
CA ARG A 640 -0.51 1.92 -17.14
C ARG A 640 -0.52 1.10 -15.85
N SER A 641 0.65 0.75 -15.30
CA SER A 641 0.76 0.00 -14.05
C SER A 641 0.12 0.75 -12.87
N TRP A 642 0.30 2.07 -12.78
CA TRP A 642 -0.35 2.90 -11.76
C TRP A 642 -1.87 2.94 -11.93
N ARG A 643 -2.35 3.08 -13.17
CA ARG A 643 -3.78 3.06 -13.48
C ARG A 643 -4.43 1.72 -13.15
N LYS A 644 -3.78 0.63 -13.53
CA LYS A 644 -4.20 -0.73 -13.23
C LYS A 644 -4.26 -0.95 -11.72
N ASN A 645 -3.19 -0.60 -10.99
CA ASN A 645 -3.16 -0.69 -9.54
C ASN A 645 -4.28 0.13 -8.89
N PHE A 646 -4.58 1.33 -9.38
CA PHE A 646 -5.72 2.11 -8.91
C PHE A 646 -7.05 1.37 -9.08
N VAL A 647 -7.36 0.89 -10.30
CA VAL A 647 -8.63 0.18 -10.58
C VAL A 647 -8.75 -1.11 -9.76
N GLU A 648 -7.71 -1.93 -9.74
CA GLU A 648 -7.71 -3.22 -9.02
C GLU A 648 -7.79 -3.02 -7.50
N SER A 649 -7.13 -1.98 -6.99
CA SER A 649 -7.03 -1.80 -5.55
C SER A 649 -8.26 -1.12 -4.97
N VAL A 650 -8.83 -0.09 -5.59
CA VAL A 650 -9.98 0.66 -5.01
C VAL A 650 -11.31 0.49 -5.72
N GLN A 651 -11.34 -0.18 -6.88
CA GLN A 651 -12.56 -0.52 -7.61
C GLN A 651 -13.52 0.68 -7.74
N PRO A 652 -13.09 1.74 -8.44
CA PRO A 652 -13.85 2.97 -8.48
C PRO A 652 -15.20 2.78 -9.19
N LYS A 653 -16.29 3.26 -8.57
CA LYS A 653 -17.66 3.11 -9.09
C LYS A 653 -18.12 4.26 -9.98
N PHE A 654 -17.42 5.38 -9.95
CA PHE A 654 -17.83 6.65 -10.58
C PHE A 654 -16.69 7.22 -11.44
N LEU A 655 -16.00 6.37 -12.20
CA LEU A 655 -15.04 6.86 -13.18
C LEU A 655 -15.76 7.59 -14.32
N PRO A 656 -15.14 8.64 -14.92
CA PRO A 656 -15.68 9.25 -16.12
C PRO A 656 -15.82 8.23 -17.26
N GLU A 657 -16.89 8.32 -18.04
CA GLU A 657 -17.30 7.35 -19.07
C GLU A 657 -16.18 6.94 -20.06
N HIS A 658 -15.35 7.90 -20.49
CA HIS A 658 -14.27 7.66 -21.45
C HIS A 658 -12.88 7.52 -20.80
N TRP A 659 -12.82 7.35 -19.48
CA TRP A 659 -11.55 7.11 -18.79
C TRP A 659 -11.07 5.68 -19.06
N SER A 660 -9.80 5.49 -19.40
CA SER A 660 -9.25 4.17 -19.71
C SER A 660 -7.85 3.92 -19.15
N ILE A 661 -7.63 2.71 -18.63
CA ILE A 661 -6.30 2.25 -18.20
C ILE A 661 -5.28 2.37 -19.35
N ASP A 662 -5.71 2.06 -20.58
CA ASP A 662 -4.85 1.95 -21.77
C ASP A 662 -4.75 3.25 -22.58
N LYS A 663 -5.26 4.40 -22.07
CA LYS A 663 -5.15 5.68 -22.78
C LYS A 663 -3.68 6.05 -23.01
N VAL A 664 -3.27 6.16 -24.27
CA VAL A 664 -1.92 6.62 -24.61
C VAL A 664 -1.78 8.10 -24.25
N VAL A 665 -0.70 8.46 -23.54
CA VAL A 665 -0.44 9.86 -23.12
C VAL A 665 0.16 10.68 -24.25
N CYS A 666 0.95 10.03 -25.12
CA CYS A 666 1.51 10.65 -26.32
C CYS A 666 0.47 10.65 -27.44
N CYS A 667 0.23 11.81 -28.03
CA CYS A 667 -0.57 11.92 -29.24
C CYS A 667 0.36 11.66 -30.43
N ASP A 668 0.08 10.63 -31.24
CA ASP A 668 0.69 10.44 -32.57
C ASP A 668 0.36 11.56 -33.58
N ASN A 669 -0.30 12.64 -33.15
CA ASN A 669 -0.46 13.82 -33.97
C ASN A 669 0.83 14.63 -33.89
N GLY A 670 1.74 14.41 -34.85
CA GLY A 670 3.05 15.04 -35.03
C GLY A 670 3.11 16.58 -35.12
N HIS A 671 2.20 17.31 -34.47
CA HIS A 671 2.09 18.77 -34.49
C HIS A 671 2.05 19.42 -33.09
N ARG A 672 2.49 18.76 -32.03
CA ARG A 672 2.75 19.44 -30.74
C ARG A 672 4.22 19.37 -30.37
N LYS A 673 5.04 20.19 -31.02
CA LYS A 673 6.37 20.49 -30.48
C LYS A 673 6.18 21.12 -29.09
N PRO A 674 7.03 20.76 -28.10
CA PRO A 674 7.03 21.39 -26.79
C PRO A 674 7.05 22.91 -26.95
N LYS A 675 6.35 23.63 -26.06
CA LYS A 675 6.47 25.09 -25.95
C LYS A 675 7.94 25.40 -25.79
N ASP A 676 8.58 25.83 -26.88
CA ASP A 676 9.86 26.51 -26.82
C ASP A 676 9.61 27.66 -25.86
N GLN A 677 10.26 27.63 -24.69
CA GLN A 677 10.12 28.66 -23.66
C GLN A 677 10.81 29.94 -24.16
N ARG A 678 10.32 30.51 -25.28
CA ARG A 678 10.58 31.90 -25.58
C ARG A 678 9.83 32.70 -24.54
N GLN A 679 10.66 33.39 -23.76
CA GLN A 679 10.38 34.35 -22.72
C GLN A 679 9.02 35.02 -22.91
N LYS A 680 8.32 35.18 -21.78
CA LYS A 680 7.14 36.05 -21.61
C LYS A 680 7.39 37.43 -22.25
N GLN A 681 7.16 37.55 -23.55
CA GLN A 681 6.90 38.81 -24.22
C GLN A 681 5.38 38.97 -24.23
N ILE A 682 4.84 39.23 -23.04
CA ILE A 682 3.71 40.15 -22.96
C ILE A 682 4.35 41.46 -22.54
N GLN A 683 5.08 42.05 -23.48
CA GLN A 683 5.38 43.48 -23.47
C GLN A 683 4.63 44.04 -24.67
N ASN A 684 3.77 45.01 -24.37
CA ASN A 684 3.28 46.04 -25.26
C ASN A 684 2.28 45.59 -26.31
N GLN A 685 1.00 45.58 -25.93
CA GLN A 685 0.04 46.36 -26.71
C GLN A 685 -0.05 47.71 -26.00
N GLU A 686 0.57 48.70 -26.63
CA GLU A 686 0.37 50.12 -26.38
C GLU A 686 -1.10 50.51 -26.57
#